data_AF-A0A416GAU9-F1
#
_entry.id   AF-A0A416GAU9-F1
#
_cell.length_a   1.000
_cell.length_b   1.000
_cell.length_c   1.000
_cell.angle_alpha   90.00
_cell.angle_beta   90.00
_cell.angle_gamma   90.00
#
_symmetry.space_group_name_H-M   'P 1'
#
loop_
_entity.id
_entity.type
_entity.pdbx_description
1 polymer ?
#
loop_
_entity_poly.entity_id
_entity_poly.type
_entity_poly.pdbx_seq_one_letter_code
_entity_poly.pdbx_strand_id
1 'polypeptide(L)'
;MILGINTAYAGVSLGSSVTDPSTLTNGSKIIIHSNSFANEEAQTYKFFSSLADSLVFSVTTVDPVDPYVTFSLETAEGKTVNKEQAYYLKNEYNGKYLTYRYVAGEDGSVSEDGEGGWVAEMYLTFTADKEKATPIIIKTQAEGGEIMGYVGDAPEQENCMMIIAEFPEHNNDLIALNHVYDRPIIASYNDWAAWWQIYEANINNDYVADLNSLFTKVQSLNYIGGTDPGCYDPQLVEEFNTNRSLAEEVLNQGLTDKAEETYKALEKSYLALVVGKSVPVTEGYYRLFNVKQLEGTAAAFATQDSFIKWGENNDEDATMVWKFIDRHNGTWLLYNVGTGQYIGGTNGNHWSGSPLYAMSNDSTEKAITFTELGQSQFNIALKGYNPLHAAGSGSSESVVTYPGEINTASAWYIKSVPADQVGKFEEIGKQNMLNRELEAIYKEASKKYAIGSSFTIEKDTNKWLVRLGDYQKDPMVVFSNADHNSWNASKDGIGYPGLLDNDSISFWHSSYGAKPDTTQFLQFKLSKPVSAFAVYITRRVADNQATEIYFEVTNDTVNEPWKKVSTTISGQPSSTQNRENLSYQSNGIELDAPYQYVRVTWKSANGFTHFSGFHFQEAELSQDCQNATMGEIAQNLKAELKNAGALIQTGKATQEAIDALQAAYDAYVAELADPTALKAKLDSISNICKLSATIEGVDGTGTDGEFKEGYPGVYPVEAKAALQATIDEVQSYIKVNDAAGTYTKKDITANLDKLVKALDTFKATAPKFTLADASSEGLWYYISYSAHYFNCTGNTPDASGEGDAQQIRKGKLYVNADVTSDLLNNAEVNVTGNKTLEELGVNDDMAKWRFVNLGDTAYAIQNKATGLYLGEKTGGNAGLSMTPAAYRLSDIGYATFLIEGYRLNGAAINPLHIQTSGQKLVYWDNRDLGGGSCFDIE
;
A
#
# COMPACT_ATOMS: atom_id res chain seq x y z
N MET A 1 -1.92 -3.32 27.65
CA MET A 1 -0.53 -3.10 28.09
C MET A 1 -0.50 -1.67 28.63
N ILE A 2 -0.78 -1.50 29.92
CA ILE A 2 -0.74 -0.17 30.55
C ILE A 2 0.70 0.00 31.02
N LEU A 3 1.46 0.74 30.21
CA LEU A 3 2.85 1.10 30.47
C LEU A 3 2.93 1.84 31.79
N GLY A 4 3.82 1.33 32.65
CA GLY A 4 4.07 1.87 33.97
C GLY A 4 4.62 3.29 33.94
N ILE A 5 4.30 4.03 34.99
CA ILE A 5 5.13 5.11 35.48
C ILE A 5 5.12 5.00 37.01
N ASN A 6 6.29 4.67 37.57
CA ASN A 6 6.62 4.83 38.99
C ASN A 6 6.21 6.24 39.43
N THR A 7 5.19 6.35 40.27
CA THR A 7 4.94 7.56 41.07
C THR A 7 6.07 7.61 42.08
N ALA A 8 7.14 8.30 41.69
CA ALA A 8 8.34 8.47 42.50
C ALA A 8 7.93 9.21 43.78
N TYR A 9 8.01 8.50 44.88
CA TYR A 9 8.30 9.07 46.18
C TYR A 9 9.81 8.89 46.33
N ALA A 10 10.58 9.96 46.27
CA ALA A 10 12.01 10.07 46.55
C ALA A 10 12.32 9.79 48.04
N GLY A 11 11.46 9.05 48.74
CA GLY A 11 11.52 8.88 50.17
C GLY A 11 11.77 7.47 50.65
N VAL A 12 11.49 6.42 49.88
CA VAL A 12 11.60 5.06 50.40
C VAL A 12 12.86 4.38 49.89
N SER A 13 13.80 4.06 50.78
CA SER A 13 14.95 3.20 50.47
C SER A 13 14.92 1.93 51.31
N LEU A 14 15.52 0.86 50.76
CA LEU A 14 15.74 -0.37 51.47
C LEU A 14 16.70 -0.13 52.64
N GLY A 15 16.20 -0.34 53.86
CA GLY A 15 16.99 -0.35 55.08
C GLY A 15 17.72 -1.68 55.28
N SER A 16 18.04 -1.98 56.53
CA SER A 16 18.72 -3.24 56.85
C SER A 16 17.79 -4.43 56.60
N SER A 17 18.33 -5.54 56.08
CA SER A 17 17.62 -6.81 56.02
C SER A 17 17.25 -7.22 57.44
N VAL A 18 16.00 -7.57 57.66
CA VAL A 18 15.55 -8.15 58.91
C VAL A 18 16.12 -9.56 58.95
N THR A 19 16.85 -9.90 60.01
CA THR A 19 17.42 -11.24 60.24
C THR A 19 16.81 -11.93 61.46
N ASP A 20 16.23 -11.14 62.38
CA ASP A 20 15.49 -11.59 63.55
C ASP A 20 14.12 -10.89 63.55
N PRO A 21 13.01 -11.61 63.29
CA PRO A 21 11.69 -11.01 63.23
C PRO A 21 11.20 -10.48 64.59
N SER A 22 11.86 -10.82 65.70
CA SER A 22 11.52 -10.27 67.03
C SER A 22 11.87 -8.78 67.18
N THR A 23 12.69 -8.23 66.29
CA THR A 23 12.96 -6.78 66.22
C THR A 23 11.77 -5.99 65.66
N LEU A 24 10.84 -6.68 64.98
CA LEU A 24 9.64 -6.08 64.43
C LEU A 24 8.60 -5.86 65.52
N THR A 25 8.20 -4.60 65.70
CA THR A 25 7.25 -4.17 66.74
C THR A 25 6.12 -3.35 66.12
N ASN A 26 5.14 -2.97 66.94
CA ASN A 26 4.09 -2.05 66.50
C ASN A 26 4.69 -0.75 65.94
N GLY A 27 4.34 -0.42 64.71
CA GLY A 27 4.84 0.74 63.98
C GLY A 27 6.09 0.48 63.14
N SER A 28 6.71 -0.72 63.21
CA SER A 28 7.79 -1.10 62.30
C SER A 28 7.32 -1.00 60.86
N LYS A 29 8.13 -0.36 60.00
CA LYS A 29 7.87 -0.23 58.57
C LYS A 29 8.77 -1.17 57.79
N ILE A 30 8.19 -1.95 56.90
CA ILE A 30 8.87 -3.02 56.19
C ILE A 30 8.58 -3.00 54.69
N ILE A 31 9.50 -3.57 53.93
CA ILE A 31 9.36 -3.89 52.51
C ILE A 31 9.51 -5.40 52.37
N ILE A 32 8.63 -6.02 51.59
CA ILE A 32 8.59 -7.47 51.38
C ILE A 32 8.99 -7.79 49.95
N HIS A 33 10.11 -8.50 49.82
CA HIS A 33 10.78 -8.87 48.57
C HIS A 33 10.62 -10.37 48.31
N SER A 34 10.27 -10.74 47.08
CA SER A 34 10.17 -12.14 46.63
C SER A 34 11.55 -12.74 46.40
N ASN A 35 11.75 -13.96 46.88
CA ASN A 35 12.98 -14.73 46.67
C ASN A 35 13.15 -15.27 45.22
N SER A 36 12.09 -15.22 44.41
CA SER A 36 11.94 -15.98 43.16
C SER A 36 12.33 -15.25 41.87
N PHE A 37 12.51 -13.93 41.91
CA PHE A 37 12.69 -13.12 40.71
C PHE A 37 13.67 -11.96 40.93
N ALA A 38 14.92 -12.19 40.55
CA ALA A 38 15.96 -11.17 40.44
C ALA A 38 16.50 -11.13 39.00
N ASN A 39 16.47 -9.97 38.35
CA ASN A 39 17.33 -9.72 37.19
C ASN A 39 18.54 -8.95 37.70
N GLU A 40 19.60 -9.68 38.04
CA GLU A 40 20.83 -9.13 38.62
C GLU A 40 21.54 -8.15 37.67
N GLU A 41 21.49 -8.38 36.36
CA GLU A 41 22.09 -7.46 35.37
C GLU A 41 21.37 -6.11 35.32
N ALA A 42 20.05 -6.08 35.53
CA ALA A 42 19.23 -4.88 35.52
C ALA A 42 18.95 -4.30 36.93
N GLN A 43 19.42 -4.96 37.99
CA GLN A 43 19.10 -4.66 39.40
C GLN A 43 17.59 -4.52 39.68
N THR A 44 16.74 -5.31 39.01
CA THR A 44 15.28 -5.25 39.17
C THR A 44 14.74 -6.47 39.90
N TYR A 45 13.85 -6.21 40.87
CA TYR A 45 13.33 -7.17 41.84
C TYR A 45 11.81 -7.03 42.00
N LYS A 46 11.13 -8.11 42.42
CA LYS A 46 9.69 -8.11 42.69
C LYS A 46 9.38 -7.83 44.16
N PHE A 47 8.59 -6.79 44.40
CA PHE A 47 8.12 -6.39 45.73
C PHE A 47 6.60 -6.47 45.83
N PHE A 48 6.08 -6.76 47.02
CA PHE A 48 4.64 -6.62 47.29
C PHE A 48 4.19 -5.18 47.18
N SER A 49 3.06 -4.94 46.52
CA SER A 49 2.63 -3.60 46.11
C SER A 49 1.11 -3.42 46.15
N SER A 50 0.68 -2.18 46.39
CA SER A 50 -0.72 -1.75 46.44
C SER A 50 -1.23 -0.98 45.21
N LEU A 51 -0.58 -1.14 44.05
CA LEU A 51 -0.95 -0.47 42.79
C LEU A 51 -2.37 -0.80 42.25
N ALA A 52 -3.10 -1.71 42.88
CA ALA A 52 -4.48 -2.06 42.56
C ALA A 52 -5.29 -2.28 43.86
N ASP A 53 -6.60 -2.54 43.74
CA ASP A 53 -7.42 -3.01 44.86
C ASP A 53 -7.01 -4.42 45.37
N SER A 54 -6.01 -5.05 44.74
CA SER A 54 -5.44 -6.34 45.11
C SER A 54 -3.94 -6.21 45.36
N LEU A 55 -3.36 -7.13 46.15
CA LEU A 55 -1.90 -7.18 46.32
C LEU A 55 -1.27 -7.68 45.00
N VAL A 56 -0.34 -6.91 44.45
CA VAL A 56 0.36 -7.23 43.19
C VAL A 56 1.87 -7.19 43.40
N PHE A 57 2.63 -7.69 42.42
CA PHE A 57 4.07 -7.45 42.38
C PHE A 57 4.39 -6.16 41.62
N SER A 58 5.21 -5.31 42.22
CA SER A 58 5.92 -4.24 41.51
C SER A 58 7.34 -4.67 41.20
N VAL A 59 7.78 -4.49 39.95
CA VAL A 59 9.16 -4.74 39.53
C VAL A 59 9.91 -3.41 39.55
N THR A 60 10.85 -3.24 40.48
CA THR A 60 11.61 -1.99 40.64
C THR A 60 13.04 -2.24 41.12
N THR A 61 13.87 -1.20 41.13
CA THR A 61 15.26 -1.23 41.61
C THR A 61 15.34 -1.16 43.14
N VAL A 62 16.47 -1.58 43.73
CA VAL A 62 16.65 -1.59 45.20
C VAL A 62 16.82 -0.20 45.84
N ASP A 63 17.15 0.83 45.07
CA ASP A 63 17.28 2.19 45.58
C ASP A 63 17.13 3.23 44.45
N PRO A 64 16.11 4.10 44.47
CA PRO A 64 14.98 4.18 45.40
C PRO A 64 13.91 3.11 45.13
N VAL A 65 13.10 2.79 46.14
CA VAL A 65 11.94 1.88 46.04
C VAL A 65 10.64 2.69 46.09
N ASP A 66 9.59 2.20 45.44
CA ASP A 66 8.34 2.94 45.32
C ASP A 66 7.51 2.95 46.63
N PRO A 67 6.73 4.01 46.94
CA PRO A 67 6.01 4.13 48.21
C PRO A 67 4.93 3.04 48.41
N TYR A 68 4.31 2.57 47.33
CA TYR A 68 3.26 1.56 47.36
C TYR A 68 3.74 0.16 47.78
N VAL A 69 5.06 -0.05 47.92
CA VAL A 69 5.61 -1.32 48.43
C VAL A 69 5.87 -1.34 49.93
N THR A 70 5.55 -0.26 50.63
CA THR A 70 5.84 -0.13 52.07
C THR A 70 4.65 -0.51 52.93
N PHE A 71 4.90 -1.30 53.97
CA PHE A 71 3.89 -1.74 54.93
C PHE A 71 4.30 -1.38 56.35
N SER A 72 3.35 -0.96 57.18
CA SER A 72 3.52 -0.86 58.63
C SER A 72 2.87 -2.03 59.34
N LEU A 73 3.51 -2.49 60.42
CA LEU A 73 2.95 -3.48 61.34
C LEU A 73 2.13 -2.77 62.41
N GLU A 74 0.83 -3.04 62.48
CA GLU A 74 -0.02 -2.60 63.58
C GLU A 74 -0.39 -3.79 64.46
N THR A 75 -0.23 -3.71 65.79
CA THR A 75 -0.61 -4.79 66.70
C THR A 75 -2.09 -5.16 66.53
N ALA A 76 -2.36 -6.45 66.32
CA ALA A 76 -3.70 -7.00 66.29
C ALA A 76 -4.16 -7.30 67.73
N GLU A 77 -4.65 -6.28 68.43
CA GLU A 77 -5.05 -6.38 69.84
C GLU A 77 -6.06 -7.53 70.06
N GLY A 78 -5.74 -8.44 70.99
CA GLY A 78 -6.57 -9.58 71.33
C GLY A 78 -6.65 -10.68 70.25
N LYS A 79 -5.84 -10.60 69.19
CA LYS A 79 -5.72 -11.63 68.15
C LYS A 79 -4.36 -12.33 68.25
N THR A 80 -4.37 -13.62 67.97
CA THR A 80 -3.16 -14.44 67.91
C THR A 80 -3.12 -15.22 66.60
N VAL A 81 -1.93 -15.59 66.16
CA VAL A 81 -1.70 -16.61 65.12
C VAL A 81 -0.74 -17.62 65.73
N ASN A 82 -1.08 -18.91 65.69
CA ASN A 82 -0.34 -19.98 66.35
C ASN A 82 -0.07 -19.70 67.85
N LYS A 83 -1.06 -19.10 68.54
CA LYS A 83 -0.98 -18.67 69.96
C LYS A 83 0.06 -17.57 70.25
N GLU A 84 0.59 -16.92 69.23
CA GLU A 84 1.52 -15.79 69.35
C GLU A 84 0.83 -14.47 69.02
N GLN A 85 1.35 -13.36 69.56
CA GLN A 85 0.84 -12.02 69.27
C GLN A 85 0.96 -11.72 67.77
N ALA A 86 -0.18 -11.42 67.13
CA ALA A 86 -0.23 -11.13 65.70
C ALA A 86 -0.19 -9.62 65.40
N TYR A 87 0.10 -9.30 64.14
CA TYR A 87 0.08 -7.95 63.57
C TYR A 87 -0.85 -7.88 62.37
N TYR A 88 -1.34 -6.70 62.04
CA TYR A 88 -1.93 -6.40 60.73
C TYR A 88 -0.88 -5.72 59.85
N LEU A 89 -0.80 -6.14 58.59
CA LEU A 89 -0.01 -5.44 57.57
C LEU A 89 -0.86 -4.32 56.97
N LYS A 90 -0.48 -3.07 57.22
CA LYS A 90 -1.11 -1.89 56.63
C LYS A 90 -0.21 -1.30 55.56
N ASN A 91 -0.72 -1.07 54.35
CA ASN A 91 0.07 -0.42 53.33
C ASN A 91 0.12 1.10 53.55
N GLU A 92 1.32 1.68 53.51
CA GLU A 92 1.53 3.11 53.84
C GLU A 92 0.94 4.04 52.77
N TYR A 93 0.81 3.59 51.51
CA TYR A 93 0.29 4.41 50.42
C TYR A 93 -1.24 4.51 50.44
N ASN A 94 -1.94 3.37 50.44
CA ASN A 94 -3.40 3.37 50.37
C ASN A 94 -4.08 3.41 51.76
N GLY A 95 -3.31 3.25 52.85
CA GLY A 95 -3.79 3.25 54.24
C GLY A 95 -4.69 2.06 54.61
N LYS A 96 -4.84 1.07 53.72
CA LYS A 96 -5.67 -0.12 53.90
C LYS A 96 -4.83 -1.29 54.44
N TYR A 97 -5.53 -2.25 55.04
CA TYR A 97 -4.95 -3.45 55.62
C TYR A 97 -5.00 -4.63 54.66
N LEU A 98 -3.97 -5.46 54.69
CA LEU A 98 -3.95 -6.72 53.94
C LEU A 98 -5.04 -7.65 54.45
N THR A 99 -5.77 -8.24 53.51
CA THR A 99 -6.72 -9.31 53.76
C THR A 99 -6.70 -10.28 52.58
N TYR A 100 -7.53 -11.32 52.61
CA TYR A 100 -7.75 -12.19 51.48
C TYR A 100 -9.22 -12.22 51.08
N ARG A 101 -9.48 -12.50 49.80
CA ARG A 101 -10.83 -12.72 49.29
C ARG A 101 -11.18 -14.20 49.37
N TYR A 102 -11.95 -14.57 50.39
CA TYR A 102 -12.61 -15.87 50.44
C TYR A 102 -13.94 -15.83 49.67
N VAL A 103 -14.12 -16.76 48.72
CA VAL A 103 -15.40 -17.00 48.03
C VAL A 103 -15.76 -18.46 48.25
N ALA A 104 -16.88 -18.74 48.92
CA ALA A 104 -17.35 -20.11 49.11
C ALA A 104 -17.89 -20.66 47.77
N GLY A 105 -17.23 -21.67 47.18
CA GLY A 105 -17.66 -22.34 45.94
C GLY A 105 -16.50 -22.64 44.97
N GLU A 106 -16.80 -23.24 43.81
CA GLU A 106 -15.83 -23.72 42.79
C GLU A 106 -14.87 -22.65 42.23
N ASP A 107 -15.15 -21.35 42.43
CA ASP A 107 -14.32 -20.24 41.95
C ASP A 107 -13.43 -19.59 43.03
N GLY A 108 -13.47 -20.09 44.27
CA GLY A 108 -12.43 -19.83 45.28
C GLY A 108 -11.62 -21.12 45.41
N SER A 109 -10.34 -21.10 45.04
CA SER A 109 -9.47 -22.28 44.88
C SER A 109 -9.23 -23.03 46.20
N VAL A 110 -10.28 -23.65 46.74
CA VAL A 110 -10.24 -24.68 47.74
C VAL A 110 -10.49 -26.00 47.00
N SER A 111 -9.43 -26.78 46.77
CA SER A 111 -9.54 -28.10 46.12
C SER A 111 -9.15 -29.20 47.11
N GLU A 112 -9.81 -30.35 47.01
CA GLU A 112 -9.26 -31.59 47.55
C GLU A 112 -8.02 -31.95 46.72
N ASP A 113 -6.88 -32.19 47.37
CA ASP A 113 -5.58 -32.50 46.74
C ASP A 113 -5.53 -33.85 45.98
N GLY A 114 -6.68 -34.50 45.82
CA GLY A 114 -6.79 -35.84 45.23
C GLY A 114 -6.47 -36.99 46.19
N GLU A 115 -5.97 -36.71 47.40
CA GLU A 115 -5.67 -37.69 48.46
C GLU A 115 -6.52 -37.48 49.74
N GLY A 116 -7.39 -36.47 49.75
CA GLY A 116 -8.29 -36.16 50.87
C GLY A 116 -7.74 -35.10 51.83
N GLY A 117 -6.64 -34.42 51.46
CA GLY A 117 -6.17 -33.20 52.10
C GLY A 117 -6.81 -31.96 51.47
N TRP A 118 -6.96 -30.91 52.28
CA TRP A 118 -7.53 -29.64 51.82
C TRP A 118 -6.41 -28.69 51.37
N VAL A 119 -6.57 -28.10 50.19
CA VAL A 119 -5.68 -27.05 49.68
C VAL A 119 -6.51 -25.79 49.49
N ALA A 120 -6.09 -24.66 50.06
CA ALA A 120 -6.64 -23.36 49.76
C ALA A 120 -5.58 -22.46 49.12
N GLU A 121 -5.97 -21.77 48.05
CA GLU A 121 -5.26 -20.65 47.44
C GLU A 121 -6.22 -19.47 47.36
N MET A 122 -5.90 -18.36 48.02
CA MET A 122 -6.77 -17.19 48.07
C MET A 122 -6.06 -15.93 47.60
N TYR A 123 -6.80 -15.07 46.90
CA TYR A 123 -6.29 -13.79 46.42
C TYR A 123 -6.10 -12.81 47.57
N LEU A 124 -4.91 -12.24 47.67
CA LEU A 124 -4.62 -11.16 48.60
C LEU A 124 -5.18 -9.83 48.09
N THR A 125 -5.86 -9.10 48.96
CA THR A 125 -6.54 -7.83 48.67
C THR A 125 -6.42 -6.86 49.84
N PHE A 126 -6.95 -5.66 49.69
CA PHE A 126 -6.87 -4.60 50.70
C PHE A 126 -8.26 -4.23 51.22
N THR A 127 -8.37 -4.03 52.53
CA THR A 127 -9.59 -3.57 53.22
C THR A 127 -9.33 -2.30 54.04
N ALA A 128 -10.23 -1.33 53.97
CA ALA A 128 -10.21 -0.19 54.89
C ALA A 128 -10.78 -0.56 56.27
N ASP A 129 -11.52 -1.67 56.35
CA ASP A 129 -12.12 -2.20 57.57
C ASP A 129 -11.10 -3.06 58.33
N LYS A 130 -10.56 -2.50 59.41
CA LYS A 130 -9.52 -3.12 60.24
C LYS A 130 -9.99 -4.44 60.88
N GLU A 131 -11.28 -4.63 61.12
CA GLU A 131 -11.80 -5.88 61.69
C GLU A 131 -11.76 -7.05 60.70
N LYS A 132 -11.69 -6.75 59.39
CA LYS A 132 -11.56 -7.73 58.31
C LYS A 132 -10.12 -7.95 57.85
N ALA A 133 -9.16 -7.25 58.47
CA ALA A 133 -7.75 -7.44 58.18
C ALA A 133 -7.29 -8.83 58.64
N THR A 134 -6.37 -9.44 57.89
CA THR A 134 -5.81 -10.75 58.25
C THR A 134 -4.67 -10.56 59.27
N PRO A 135 -4.79 -11.09 60.50
CA PRO A 135 -3.67 -11.10 61.45
C PRO A 135 -2.57 -12.03 60.93
N ILE A 136 -1.31 -11.59 61.03
CA ILE A 136 -0.13 -12.33 60.60
C ILE A 136 0.94 -12.39 61.69
N ILE A 137 1.79 -13.41 61.63
CA ILE A 137 3.08 -13.49 62.30
C ILE A 137 4.18 -13.64 61.25
N ILE A 138 5.38 -13.16 61.56
CA ILE A 138 6.57 -13.28 60.71
C ILE A 138 7.57 -14.18 61.43
N LYS A 139 8.07 -15.20 60.74
CA LYS A 139 8.96 -16.21 61.31
C LYS A 139 10.22 -16.39 60.51
N THR A 140 11.28 -16.76 61.20
CA THR A 140 12.55 -17.15 60.56
C THR A 140 12.35 -18.38 59.68
N GLN A 141 13.28 -18.63 58.76
CA GLN A 141 13.27 -19.81 57.90
C GLN A 141 13.11 -21.13 58.68
N ALA A 142 13.84 -21.26 59.80
CA ALA A 142 13.81 -22.45 60.63
C ALA A 142 12.46 -22.63 61.35
N GLU A 143 11.99 -21.59 62.04
CA GLU A 143 10.75 -21.66 62.83
C GLU A 143 9.50 -21.74 61.95
N GLY A 144 9.44 -20.96 60.87
CA GLY A 144 8.30 -20.95 59.94
C GLY A 144 8.14 -22.28 59.23
N GLY A 145 9.27 -22.88 58.81
CA GLY A 145 9.28 -24.21 58.21
C GLY A 145 8.81 -25.30 59.18
N GLU A 146 9.22 -25.23 60.45
CA GLU A 146 8.73 -26.14 61.49
C GLU A 146 7.23 -25.95 61.76
N ILE A 147 6.77 -24.70 61.88
CA ILE A 147 5.36 -24.35 62.16
C ILE A 147 4.43 -24.82 61.03
N MET A 148 4.84 -24.64 59.78
CA MET A 148 4.04 -25.01 58.60
C MET A 148 4.28 -26.44 58.12
N GLY A 149 5.26 -27.16 58.68
CA GLY A 149 5.58 -28.53 58.30
C GLY A 149 6.24 -28.67 56.92
N TYR A 150 7.13 -27.74 56.55
CA TYR A 150 7.86 -27.76 55.27
C TYR A 150 8.86 -28.94 55.22
N VAL A 151 8.80 -29.74 54.15
CA VAL A 151 9.60 -30.98 54.00
C VAL A 151 10.57 -30.91 52.79
N GLY A 152 10.81 -29.72 52.23
CA GLY A 152 11.72 -29.51 51.09
C GLY A 152 13.09 -28.95 51.48
N ASP A 153 13.98 -28.80 50.49
CA ASP A 153 15.21 -28.01 50.67
C ASP A 153 14.84 -26.54 50.85
N ALA A 154 15.37 -25.92 51.90
CA ALA A 154 15.13 -24.51 52.18
C ALA A 154 15.84 -23.64 51.10
N PRO A 155 15.32 -22.45 50.74
CA PRO A 155 15.97 -21.61 49.73
C PRO A 155 17.43 -21.31 50.08
N GLU A 156 18.30 -21.25 49.07
CA GLU A 156 19.74 -20.95 49.22
C GLU A 156 20.02 -19.51 49.70
N GLN A 157 19.05 -18.61 49.55
CA GLN A 157 19.19 -17.21 49.98
C GLN A 157 19.10 -17.10 51.51
N GLU A 158 20.15 -16.53 52.11
CA GLU A 158 20.19 -16.27 53.56
C GLU A 158 19.11 -15.25 53.98
N ASN A 159 18.60 -15.40 55.22
CA ASN A 159 17.67 -14.48 55.89
C ASN A 159 16.25 -14.40 55.28
N CYS A 160 15.78 -15.44 54.60
CA CYS A 160 14.38 -15.55 54.22
C CYS A 160 13.46 -15.79 55.44
N MET A 161 12.24 -15.26 55.37
CA MET A 161 11.20 -15.33 56.39
C MET A 161 9.89 -15.83 55.80
N MET A 162 9.04 -16.39 56.65
CA MET A 162 7.68 -16.79 56.28
C MET A 162 6.66 -15.88 56.97
N ILE A 163 5.64 -15.47 56.22
CA ILE A 163 4.52 -14.67 56.76
C ILE A 163 3.32 -15.60 56.86
N ILE A 164 2.87 -15.87 58.09
CA ILE A 164 1.89 -16.91 58.43
C ILE A 164 0.64 -16.25 59.00
N ALA A 165 -0.54 -16.77 58.66
CA ALA A 165 -1.84 -16.40 59.21
C ALA A 165 -2.63 -17.64 59.63
N GLU A 166 -3.78 -17.44 60.27
CA GLU A 166 -4.80 -18.48 60.49
C GLU A 166 -5.96 -18.29 59.49
N PHE A 167 -6.62 -19.39 59.14
CA PHE A 167 -7.82 -19.42 58.31
C PHE A 167 -9.07 -19.74 59.15
N PRO A 168 -9.79 -18.73 59.67
CA PRO A 168 -10.92 -18.95 60.58
C PRO A 168 -12.06 -19.77 59.96
N GLU A 169 -12.25 -19.66 58.64
CA GLU A 169 -13.26 -20.39 57.89
C GLU A 169 -12.96 -21.90 57.80
N HIS A 170 -11.73 -22.33 58.13
CA HIS A 170 -11.32 -23.73 58.19
C HIS A 170 -10.61 -24.06 59.53
N ASN A 171 -11.36 -23.96 60.63
CA ASN A 171 -10.91 -24.35 61.98
C ASN A 171 -9.61 -23.65 62.48
N ASN A 172 -9.28 -22.48 61.95
CA ASN A 172 -8.03 -21.76 62.21
C ASN A 172 -6.77 -22.54 61.78
N ASP A 173 -6.87 -23.34 60.72
CA ASP A 173 -5.68 -23.94 60.13
C ASP A 173 -4.70 -22.86 59.65
N LEU A 174 -3.42 -23.19 59.66
CA LEU A 174 -2.37 -22.25 59.28
C LEU A 174 -2.28 -22.11 57.75
N ILE A 175 -2.11 -20.87 57.29
CA ILE A 175 -1.91 -20.50 55.90
C ILE A 175 -0.70 -19.56 55.81
N ALA A 176 0.05 -19.59 54.72
CA ALA A 176 1.22 -18.74 54.51
C ALA A 176 1.06 -17.87 53.25
N LEU A 177 1.59 -16.65 53.28
CA LEU A 177 1.71 -15.84 52.08
C LEU A 177 2.63 -16.57 51.10
N ASN A 178 2.14 -16.74 49.88
CA ASN A 178 2.77 -17.52 48.83
C ASN A 178 2.59 -16.79 47.48
N HIS A 179 3.06 -17.35 46.36
CA HIS A 179 2.80 -16.82 45.04
C HIS A 179 2.74 -17.92 43.97
N VAL A 180 2.01 -17.63 42.90
CA VAL A 180 1.94 -18.49 41.70
C VAL A 180 2.27 -17.60 40.50
N TYR A 181 3.34 -17.94 39.78
CA TYR A 181 3.89 -17.15 38.66
C TYR A 181 4.14 -15.66 39.00
N ASP A 182 3.30 -14.77 38.50
CA ASP A 182 3.38 -13.31 38.63
C ASP A 182 2.37 -12.75 39.65
N ARG A 183 1.82 -13.59 40.53
CA ARG A 183 0.73 -13.21 41.42
C ARG A 183 0.93 -13.62 42.89
N PRO A 184 0.92 -12.66 43.85
CA PRO A 184 0.86 -12.96 45.27
C PRO A 184 -0.47 -13.60 45.69
N ILE A 185 -0.42 -14.60 46.57
CA ILE A 185 -1.56 -15.30 47.15
C ILE A 185 -1.32 -15.62 48.62
N ILE A 186 -2.33 -16.16 49.30
CA ILE A 186 -2.16 -16.83 50.60
C ILE A 186 -2.66 -18.27 50.46
N ALA A 187 -1.87 -19.23 50.93
CA ALA A 187 -2.11 -20.65 50.66
C ALA A 187 -2.00 -21.53 51.92
N SER A 188 -2.71 -22.66 51.94
CA SER A 188 -2.61 -23.65 53.03
C SER A 188 -1.38 -24.55 52.94
N TYR A 189 -0.77 -24.62 51.76
CA TYR A 189 0.53 -25.27 51.58
C TYR A 189 1.66 -24.26 51.68
N ASN A 190 2.83 -24.79 52.01
CA ASN A 190 4.09 -24.08 52.02
C ASN A 190 5.03 -24.79 51.05
N ASP A 191 5.63 -24.00 50.17
CA ASP A 191 6.63 -24.46 49.21
C ASP A 191 7.78 -23.43 49.16
N TRP A 192 8.67 -23.55 48.18
CA TRP A 192 9.78 -22.61 47.99
C TRP A 192 9.31 -21.14 47.75
N ALA A 193 8.05 -20.94 47.34
CA ALA A 193 7.47 -19.64 47.01
C ALA A 193 6.85 -18.91 48.22
N ALA A 194 6.81 -19.57 49.39
CA ALA A 194 6.35 -18.99 50.66
C ALA A 194 7.45 -18.24 51.44
N TRP A 195 8.64 -18.07 50.86
CA TRP A 195 9.81 -17.48 51.51
C TRP A 195 10.09 -16.06 50.99
N TRP A 196 10.22 -15.10 51.90
CA TRP A 196 10.31 -13.68 51.59
C TRP A 196 11.54 -13.05 52.25
N GLN A 197 12.22 -12.15 51.56
CA GLN A 197 13.20 -11.27 52.20
C GLN A 197 12.47 -10.03 52.71
N ILE A 198 12.67 -9.70 53.98
CA ILE A 198 12.04 -8.55 54.62
C ILE A 198 13.12 -7.56 54.99
N TYR A 199 12.89 -6.30 54.67
CA TYR A 199 13.79 -5.20 54.96
C TYR A 199 13.06 -4.11 55.75
N GLU A 200 13.78 -3.38 56.59
CA GLU A 200 13.28 -2.14 57.15
C GLU A 200 13.07 -1.10 56.04
N ALA A 201 12.02 -0.28 56.15
CA ALA A 201 11.77 0.82 55.21
C ALA A 201 12.28 2.14 55.77
N ASN A 202 13.28 2.74 55.12
CA ASN A 202 13.70 4.10 55.43
C ASN A 202 12.80 5.07 54.67
N ILE A 203 11.97 5.86 55.38
CA ILE A 203 11.08 6.85 54.76
C ILE A 203 11.60 8.27 55.01
N ASN A 204 11.96 8.98 53.94
CA ASN A 204 12.36 10.38 53.89
C ASN A 204 11.30 11.21 53.15
N ASN A 205 10.62 12.14 53.83
CA ASN A 205 9.60 12.96 53.19
C ASN A 205 10.22 14.19 52.52
N ASP A 206 10.78 14.03 51.32
CA ASP A 206 11.28 15.14 50.48
C ASP A 206 10.31 15.47 49.34
N TYR A 207 9.20 16.12 49.70
CA TYR A 207 8.15 16.47 48.75
C TYR A 207 8.59 17.44 47.64
N VAL A 208 9.73 18.13 47.80
CA VAL A 208 10.29 18.99 46.74
C VAL A 208 10.88 18.13 45.64
N ALA A 209 11.65 17.10 46.01
CA ALA A 209 12.18 16.12 45.06
C ALA A 209 11.05 15.33 44.36
N ASP A 210 10.00 14.96 45.11
CA ASP A 210 8.82 14.26 44.59
C ASP A 210 8.07 15.09 43.55
N LEU A 211 7.77 16.34 43.90
CA LEU A 211 7.12 17.29 43.02
C LEU A 211 7.93 17.51 41.74
N ASN A 212 9.25 17.68 41.86
CA ASN A 212 10.13 17.88 40.70
C ASN A 212 10.15 16.64 39.78
N SER A 213 10.20 15.45 40.37
CA SER A 213 10.18 14.18 39.63
C SER A 213 8.86 13.99 38.87
N LEU A 214 7.71 14.20 39.54
CA LEU A 214 6.40 14.11 38.91
C LEU A 214 6.22 15.17 37.83
N PHE A 215 6.56 16.44 38.12
CA PHE A 215 6.46 17.54 37.17
C PHE A 215 7.27 17.27 35.90
N THR A 216 8.52 16.80 36.03
CA THR A 216 9.39 16.46 34.90
C THR A 216 8.77 15.42 33.96
N LYS A 217 7.97 14.49 34.48
CA LYS A 217 7.28 13.46 33.70
C LYS A 217 6.04 13.97 33.00
N VAL A 218 5.29 14.87 33.63
CA VAL A 218 3.97 15.32 33.14
C VAL A 218 4.01 16.66 32.40
N GLN A 219 5.12 17.39 32.47
CA GLN A 219 5.28 18.71 31.82
C GLN A 219 5.06 18.66 30.30
N SER A 220 5.42 17.55 29.64
CA SER A 220 5.28 17.37 28.19
C SER A 220 3.96 16.75 27.74
N LEU A 221 3.10 16.32 28.68
CA LEU A 221 1.81 15.69 28.35
C LEU A 221 0.78 16.74 27.97
N ASN A 222 0.06 16.53 26.87
CA ASN A 222 -0.91 17.47 26.34
C ASN A 222 -2.29 16.82 26.12
N TYR A 223 -2.97 16.46 27.21
CA TYR A 223 -4.35 15.98 27.13
C TYR A 223 -5.30 17.08 26.65
N ILE A 224 -6.22 16.74 25.75
CA ILE A 224 -7.21 17.68 25.22
C ILE A 224 -8.56 17.38 25.87
N GLY A 225 -9.18 18.41 26.46
CA GLY A 225 -10.53 18.34 27.00
C GLY A 225 -11.56 18.60 25.89
N GLY A 226 -12.61 17.79 25.82
CA GLY A 226 -13.63 17.98 24.79
C GLY A 226 -14.55 16.78 24.58
N THR A 227 -15.37 16.87 23.53
CA THR A 227 -16.34 15.83 23.15
C THR A 227 -15.95 15.06 21.89
N ASP A 228 -14.82 15.41 21.27
CA ASP A 228 -14.30 14.73 20.08
C ASP A 228 -13.58 13.43 20.45
N PRO A 229 -13.51 12.43 19.54
CA PRO A 229 -12.79 11.19 19.80
C PRO A 229 -11.36 11.44 20.30
N GLY A 230 -10.97 10.69 21.33
CA GLY A 230 -9.68 10.82 22.02
C GLY A 230 -9.61 11.95 23.04
N CYS A 231 -10.56 12.89 23.08
CA CYS A 231 -10.63 13.91 24.13
C CYS A 231 -11.03 13.30 25.47
N TYR A 232 -10.66 13.97 26.55
CA TYR A 232 -11.00 13.63 27.92
C TYR A 232 -12.03 14.61 28.48
N ASP A 233 -12.59 14.29 29.64
CA ASP A 233 -13.48 15.21 30.36
C ASP A 233 -12.79 16.59 30.53
N PRO A 234 -13.41 17.69 30.04
CA PRO A 234 -12.83 19.02 30.13
C PRO A 234 -12.44 19.41 31.56
N GLN A 235 -13.21 19.00 32.58
CA GLN A 235 -12.93 19.32 33.98
C GLN A 235 -11.66 18.62 34.47
N LEU A 236 -11.48 17.34 34.13
CA LEU A 236 -10.27 16.59 34.53
C LEU A 236 -9.01 17.19 33.89
N VAL A 237 -9.10 17.60 32.62
CA VAL A 237 -7.99 18.23 31.91
C VAL A 237 -7.66 19.61 32.47
N GLU A 238 -8.68 20.42 32.79
CA GLU A 238 -8.52 21.73 33.42
C GLU A 238 -7.87 21.62 34.81
N GLU A 239 -8.33 20.68 35.64
CA GLU A 239 -7.75 20.41 36.97
C GLU A 239 -6.27 19.99 36.86
N PHE A 240 -5.95 19.07 35.95
CA PHE A 240 -4.57 18.64 35.72
C PHE A 240 -3.67 19.78 35.25
N ASN A 241 -4.12 20.59 34.28
CA ASN A 241 -3.35 21.71 33.78
C ASN A 241 -3.12 22.77 34.86
N THR A 242 -4.14 23.05 35.67
CA THR A 242 -4.03 23.98 36.80
C THR A 242 -3.00 23.51 37.82
N ASN A 243 -3.07 22.24 38.25
CA ASN A 243 -2.12 21.68 39.22
C ASN A 243 -0.71 21.55 38.65
N ARG A 244 -0.57 21.32 37.34
CA ARG A 244 0.72 21.29 36.65
C ARG A 244 1.38 22.67 36.63
N SER A 245 0.62 23.73 36.29
CA SER A 245 1.13 25.10 36.36
C SER A 245 1.47 25.52 37.79
N LEU A 246 0.69 25.09 38.79
CA LEU A 246 1.00 25.33 40.20
C LEU A 246 2.29 24.62 40.62
N ALA A 247 2.52 23.39 40.16
CA ALA A 247 3.76 22.65 40.41
C ALA A 247 4.98 23.36 39.83
N GLU A 248 4.89 23.84 38.58
CA GLU A 248 5.92 24.66 37.95
C GLU A 248 6.23 25.91 38.78
N GLU A 249 5.20 26.61 39.26
CA GLU A 249 5.33 27.80 40.10
C GLU A 249 6.06 27.50 41.42
N VAL A 250 5.62 26.46 42.13
CA VAL A 250 6.19 26.06 43.43
C VAL A 250 7.66 25.66 43.30
N LEU A 251 8.02 24.92 42.25
CA LEU A 251 9.39 24.52 41.97
C LEU A 251 10.28 25.71 41.59
N ASN A 252 9.79 26.59 40.70
CA ASN A 252 10.56 27.76 40.24
C ASN A 252 10.78 28.81 41.34
N GLN A 253 9.82 28.97 42.26
CA GLN A 253 9.91 29.92 43.37
C GLN A 253 10.58 29.32 44.63
N GLY A 254 10.85 28.02 44.65
CA GLY A 254 11.45 27.33 45.80
C GLY A 254 10.54 27.31 47.04
N LEU A 255 9.22 27.18 46.85
CA LEU A 255 8.22 27.24 47.93
C LEU A 255 8.08 25.87 48.64
N THR A 256 9.08 25.50 49.44
CA THR A 256 9.18 24.18 50.09
C THR A 256 7.95 23.80 50.92
N ASP A 257 7.35 24.76 51.63
CA ASP A 257 6.18 24.53 52.49
C ASP A 257 4.90 24.17 51.72
N LYS A 258 4.86 24.42 50.41
CA LYS A 258 3.73 24.09 49.52
C LYS A 258 3.94 22.81 48.70
N ALA A 259 5.13 22.22 48.76
CA ALA A 259 5.51 21.10 47.90
C ALA A 259 4.61 19.88 48.11
N GLU A 260 4.27 19.55 49.36
CA GLU A 260 3.42 18.39 49.70
C GLU A 260 2.00 18.51 49.12
N GLU A 261 1.33 19.63 49.36
CA GLU A 261 -0.03 19.88 48.87
C GLU A 261 -0.07 19.86 47.34
N THR A 262 0.92 20.50 46.71
CA THR A 262 1.00 20.63 45.26
C THR A 262 1.30 19.29 44.59
N TYR A 263 2.19 18.49 45.19
CA TYR A 263 2.47 17.13 44.74
C TYR A 263 1.21 16.26 44.79
N LYS A 264 0.51 16.23 45.92
CA LYS A 264 -0.72 15.44 46.08
C LYS A 264 -1.82 15.87 45.11
N ALA A 265 -1.96 17.17 44.85
CA ALA A 265 -2.93 17.70 43.91
C ALA A 265 -2.59 17.33 42.45
N LEU A 266 -1.31 17.48 42.05
CA LEU A 266 -0.85 17.10 40.72
C LEU A 266 -0.96 15.60 40.49
N GLU A 267 -0.56 14.77 41.46
CA GLU A 267 -0.66 13.31 41.39
C GLU A 267 -2.11 12.88 41.22
N LYS A 268 -3.01 13.39 42.06
CA LYS A 268 -4.44 13.07 42.02
C LYS A 268 -5.05 13.41 40.65
N SER A 269 -4.82 14.63 40.16
CA SER A 269 -5.39 15.08 38.88
C SER A 269 -4.79 14.36 37.68
N TYR A 270 -3.50 14.03 37.73
CA TYR A 270 -2.86 13.19 36.72
C TYR A 270 -3.43 11.76 36.69
N LEU A 271 -3.55 11.11 37.85
CA LEU A 271 -4.12 9.76 37.96
C LEU A 271 -5.57 9.73 37.47
N ALA A 272 -6.35 10.78 37.76
CA ALA A 272 -7.72 10.90 37.26
C ALA A 272 -7.81 10.90 35.72
N LEU A 273 -6.83 11.48 35.02
CA LEU A 273 -6.73 11.40 33.55
C LEU A 273 -6.27 10.03 33.07
N VAL A 274 -5.32 9.39 33.77
CA VAL A 274 -4.81 8.05 33.41
C VAL A 274 -5.91 6.98 33.51
N VAL A 275 -6.75 7.03 34.54
CA VAL A 275 -7.90 6.10 34.69
C VAL A 275 -9.16 6.60 33.97
N GLY A 276 -9.16 7.87 33.56
CA GLY A 276 -10.21 8.49 32.78
C GLY A 276 -10.35 7.81 31.42
N LYS A 277 -11.60 7.70 30.94
CA LYS A 277 -11.88 7.18 29.60
C LYS A 277 -11.90 8.35 28.62
N SER A 278 -11.10 8.25 27.55
CA SER A 278 -11.24 9.14 26.41
C SER A 278 -12.55 8.86 25.68
N VAL A 279 -13.05 9.88 24.96
CA VAL A 279 -14.23 9.74 24.11
C VAL A 279 -13.92 8.72 23.00
N PRO A 280 -14.72 7.65 22.83
CA PRO A 280 -14.46 6.64 21.81
C PRO A 280 -14.77 7.17 20.40
N VAL A 281 -14.14 6.56 19.39
CA VAL A 281 -14.56 6.73 17.99
C VAL A 281 -15.95 6.12 17.80
N THR A 282 -16.87 6.88 17.21
CA THR A 282 -18.26 6.47 16.93
C THR A 282 -18.61 6.71 15.46
N GLU A 283 -19.76 6.21 15.01
CA GLU A 283 -20.26 6.53 13.66
C GLU A 283 -20.63 8.00 13.56
N GLY A 284 -20.24 8.66 12.46
CA GLY A 284 -20.45 10.09 12.31
C GLY A 284 -19.64 10.71 11.18
N TYR A 285 -19.63 12.05 11.15
CA TYR A 285 -18.91 12.85 10.16
C TYR A 285 -17.77 13.58 10.87
N TYR A 286 -16.56 13.44 10.36
CA TYR A 286 -15.34 13.90 10.99
C TYR A 286 -14.40 14.59 10.00
N ARG A 287 -13.52 15.43 10.52
CA ARG A 287 -12.30 15.92 9.86
C ARG A 287 -11.09 15.31 10.55
N LEU A 288 -10.07 14.97 9.76
CA LEU A 288 -8.82 14.39 10.26
C LEU A 288 -7.74 15.47 10.22
N PHE A 289 -7.30 15.95 11.38
CA PHE A 289 -6.28 16.99 11.50
C PHE A 289 -4.92 16.39 11.84
N ASN A 290 -3.91 16.68 11.05
CA ASN A 290 -2.56 16.18 11.31
C ASN A 290 -1.95 16.95 12.48
N VAL A 291 -1.37 16.23 13.44
CA VAL A 291 -0.81 16.83 14.67
C VAL A 291 0.40 17.75 14.38
N LYS A 292 1.16 17.47 13.32
CA LYS A 292 2.49 18.04 13.09
C LYS A 292 2.49 19.10 11.98
N GLN A 293 1.68 18.90 10.94
CA GLN A 293 1.60 19.81 9.81
C GLN A 293 0.75 21.04 10.15
N LEU A 294 1.25 22.22 9.76
CA LEU A 294 0.63 23.53 10.05
C LEU A 294 0.21 23.66 11.52
N GLU A 295 1.07 23.22 12.43
CA GLU A 295 0.85 23.30 13.89
C GLU A 295 -0.47 22.67 14.36
N GLY A 296 -0.90 21.57 13.71
CA GLY A 296 -2.13 20.88 14.11
C GLY A 296 -3.38 21.28 13.32
N THR A 297 -3.25 22.20 12.35
CA THR A 297 -4.40 22.78 11.61
C THR A 297 -4.60 22.20 10.21
N ALA A 298 -3.65 21.41 9.72
CA ALA A 298 -3.76 20.75 8.42
C ALA A 298 -4.79 19.62 8.44
N ALA A 299 -5.73 19.61 7.51
CA ALA A 299 -6.75 18.57 7.38
C ALA A 299 -6.46 17.62 6.21
N ALA A 300 -6.79 16.34 6.36
CA ALA A 300 -6.76 15.37 5.27
C ALA A 300 -7.96 15.55 4.34
N PHE A 301 -7.71 15.55 3.02
CA PHE A 301 -8.73 15.63 2.00
C PHE A 301 -8.49 14.61 0.87
N ALA A 302 -9.57 14.21 0.20
CA ALA A 302 -9.48 13.34 -0.97
C ALA A 302 -9.44 14.17 -2.26
N THR A 303 -8.57 13.78 -3.20
CA THR A 303 -8.49 14.40 -4.53
C THR A 303 -9.36 13.67 -5.54
N GLN A 304 -9.68 14.34 -6.65
CA GLN A 304 -10.41 13.70 -7.77
C GLN A 304 -9.61 12.59 -8.44
N ASP A 305 -8.27 12.63 -8.35
CA ASP A 305 -7.38 11.56 -8.83
C ASP A 305 -7.39 10.31 -7.92
N SER A 306 -8.32 10.23 -6.97
CA SER A 306 -8.49 9.12 -6.04
C SER A 306 -7.29 8.90 -5.11
N PHE A 307 -6.69 9.99 -4.62
CA PHE A 307 -5.63 9.96 -3.60
C PHE A 307 -6.03 10.77 -2.37
N ILE A 308 -5.33 10.53 -1.26
CA ILE A 308 -5.45 11.35 -0.05
C ILE A 308 -4.28 12.33 0.00
N LYS A 309 -4.60 13.59 0.26
CA LYS A 309 -3.66 14.67 0.53
C LYS A 309 -3.96 15.33 1.86
N TRP A 310 -3.08 16.20 2.31
CA TRP A 310 -3.31 17.07 3.46
C TRP A 310 -3.07 18.52 3.03
N GLY A 311 -3.74 19.48 3.67
CA GLY A 311 -3.55 20.91 3.41
C GLY A 311 -4.24 21.78 4.44
N GLU A 312 -4.23 23.11 4.24
CA GLU A 312 -4.96 24.05 5.09
C GLU A 312 -6.44 23.68 5.20
N ASN A 313 -6.99 23.71 6.42
CA ASN A 313 -8.39 23.40 6.64
C ASN A 313 -9.31 24.45 5.99
N ASN A 314 -10.31 23.95 5.28
CA ASN A 314 -11.40 24.74 4.74
C ASN A 314 -12.72 24.16 5.25
N ASP A 315 -13.39 24.92 6.12
CA ASP A 315 -14.65 24.50 6.73
C ASP A 315 -15.80 24.35 5.72
N GLU A 316 -15.64 24.82 4.48
CA GLU A 316 -16.63 24.69 3.40
C GLU A 316 -16.34 23.54 2.43
N ASP A 317 -15.19 22.86 2.58
CA ASP A 317 -14.75 21.82 1.66
C ASP A 317 -15.23 20.42 2.09
N ALA A 318 -16.18 19.87 1.32
CA ALA A 318 -16.70 18.52 1.54
C ALA A 318 -15.63 17.42 1.35
N THR A 319 -14.56 17.68 0.60
CA THR A 319 -13.47 16.70 0.40
C THR A 319 -12.61 16.51 1.64
N MET A 320 -12.72 17.39 2.63
CA MET A 320 -12.08 17.25 3.95
C MET A 320 -12.95 16.48 4.96
N VAL A 321 -14.19 16.14 4.59
CA VAL A 321 -15.18 15.50 5.47
C VAL A 321 -15.23 13.99 5.22
N TRP A 322 -15.11 13.23 6.30
CA TRP A 322 -15.06 11.78 6.31
C TRP A 322 -16.20 11.22 7.13
N LYS A 323 -17.05 10.40 6.51
CA LYS A 323 -18.07 9.61 7.20
C LYS A 323 -17.44 8.31 7.69
N PHE A 324 -17.48 8.08 8.99
CA PHE A 324 -17.04 6.85 9.62
C PHE A 324 -18.23 5.90 9.75
N ILE A 325 -18.06 4.67 9.30
CA ILE A 325 -19.09 3.62 9.30
C ILE A 325 -18.52 2.41 10.04
N ASP A 326 -19.20 1.96 11.09
CA ASP A 326 -18.76 0.82 11.89
C ASP A 326 -19.11 -0.49 11.16
N ARG A 327 -18.14 -1.41 11.08
CA ARG A 327 -18.38 -2.75 10.53
C ARG A 327 -18.82 -3.75 11.61
N HIS A 328 -18.94 -3.33 12.85
CA HIS A 328 -19.30 -4.12 14.04
C HIS A 328 -18.38 -5.31 14.30
N ASN A 329 -17.13 -5.23 13.84
CA ASN A 329 -16.09 -6.26 14.00
C ASN A 329 -14.76 -5.68 14.50
N GLY A 330 -14.80 -4.46 15.06
CA GLY A 330 -13.62 -3.72 15.51
C GLY A 330 -12.87 -2.98 14.38
N THR A 331 -13.42 -2.92 13.17
CA THR A 331 -12.87 -2.17 12.04
C THR A 331 -13.92 -1.26 11.40
N TRP A 332 -13.47 -0.29 10.63
CA TRP A 332 -14.30 0.80 10.09
C TRP A 332 -14.18 0.94 8.58
N LEU A 333 -15.15 1.62 7.96
CA LEU A 333 -15.02 2.21 6.64
C LEU A 333 -14.95 3.74 6.79
N LEU A 334 -14.02 4.35 6.06
CA LEU A 334 -13.90 5.81 5.97
C LEU A 334 -14.31 6.23 4.57
N TYR A 335 -15.49 6.83 4.47
CA TYR A 335 -16.07 7.35 3.23
C TYR A 335 -15.85 8.85 3.15
N ASN A 336 -15.16 9.32 2.12
CA ASN A 336 -15.02 10.74 1.87
C ASN A 336 -16.31 11.30 1.27
N VAL A 337 -16.89 12.33 1.90
CA VAL A 337 -18.17 12.89 1.47
C VAL A 337 -18.03 13.64 0.15
N GLY A 338 -16.98 14.44 -0.01
CA GLY A 338 -16.76 15.24 -1.22
C GLY A 338 -16.47 14.41 -2.48
N THR A 339 -15.75 13.30 -2.34
CA THR A 339 -15.41 12.41 -3.47
C THR A 339 -16.24 11.13 -3.50
N GLY A 340 -17.16 10.89 -2.58
CA GLY A 340 -18.00 9.70 -2.57
C GLY A 340 -17.25 8.35 -2.68
N GLN A 341 -16.05 8.28 -2.11
CA GLN A 341 -15.15 7.13 -2.20
C GLN A 341 -14.68 6.70 -0.82
N TYR A 342 -14.26 5.45 -0.68
CA TYR A 342 -13.69 4.90 0.54
C TYR A 342 -12.16 4.93 0.49
N ILE A 343 -11.50 4.96 1.64
CA ILE A 343 -10.07 4.62 1.70
C ILE A 343 -9.91 3.16 1.26
N GLY A 344 -9.18 2.95 0.15
CA GLY A 344 -9.29 1.74 -0.67
C GLY A 344 -8.04 0.88 -0.75
N GLY A 345 -6.87 1.41 -0.39
CA GLY A 345 -5.59 0.70 -0.52
C GLY A 345 -4.42 1.65 -0.63
N THR A 346 -3.32 1.14 -1.18
CA THR A 346 -2.15 1.92 -1.52
C THR A 346 -1.82 1.77 -3.00
N ASN A 347 -1.41 2.86 -3.65
CA ASN A 347 -1.04 2.84 -5.06
C ASN A 347 0.41 3.28 -5.24
N GLY A 348 1.25 2.40 -5.82
CA GLY A 348 2.62 2.69 -6.28
C GLY A 348 3.55 3.37 -5.26
N ASN A 349 4.80 3.61 -5.64
CA ASN A 349 5.72 4.38 -4.80
C ASN A 349 5.52 5.89 -5.04
N HIS A 350 5.42 6.65 -3.96
CA HIS A 350 5.68 8.09 -3.97
C HIS A 350 7.16 8.36 -4.33
N TRP A 351 7.51 9.59 -4.70
CA TRP A 351 8.90 9.97 -5.05
C TRP A 351 9.93 9.64 -3.96
N SER A 352 9.47 9.49 -2.71
CA SER A 352 10.26 9.10 -1.53
C SER A 352 10.26 7.59 -1.21
N GLY A 353 9.73 6.74 -2.11
CA GLY A 353 9.70 5.27 -1.94
C GLY A 353 8.61 4.72 -1.02
N SER A 354 7.78 5.57 -0.40
CA SER A 354 6.65 5.16 0.45
C SER A 354 5.35 5.10 -0.36
N PRO A 355 4.50 4.06 -0.19
CA PRO A 355 3.24 3.96 -0.91
C PRO A 355 2.23 5.08 -0.59
N LEU A 356 1.52 5.58 -1.60
CA LEU A 356 0.44 6.57 -1.43
C LEU A 356 -0.85 5.89 -0.96
N TYR A 357 -1.59 6.53 -0.05
CA TYR A 357 -2.96 6.10 0.23
C TYR A 357 -3.90 6.49 -0.92
N ALA A 358 -4.68 5.51 -1.36
CA ALA A 358 -5.59 5.63 -2.49
C ALA A 358 -7.05 5.44 -2.06
N MET A 359 -7.95 6.05 -2.83
CA MET A 359 -9.39 5.97 -2.69
C MET A 359 -9.95 4.88 -3.62
N SER A 360 -11.10 4.31 -3.26
CA SER A 360 -11.79 3.25 -4.01
C SER A 360 -13.30 3.46 -3.98
N ASN A 361 -13.97 3.13 -5.07
CA ASN A 361 -15.45 3.03 -5.09
C ASN A 361 -15.92 1.74 -4.42
N ASP A 362 -15.04 0.73 -4.31
CA ASP A 362 -15.32 -0.53 -3.65
C ASP A 362 -14.96 -0.47 -2.15
N SER A 363 -15.96 -0.71 -1.32
CA SER A 363 -15.83 -0.85 0.14
C SER A 363 -15.53 -2.29 0.59
N THR A 364 -15.59 -3.26 -0.31
CA THR A 364 -15.41 -4.69 -0.02
C THR A 364 -13.99 -4.92 0.50
N GLU A 365 -13.88 -5.60 1.64
CA GLU A 365 -12.63 -5.89 2.36
C GLU A 365 -11.85 -4.67 2.90
N LYS A 366 -12.35 -3.43 2.78
CA LYS A 366 -11.68 -2.26 3.36
C LYS A 366 -11.92 -2.23 4.87
N ALA A 367 -10.84 -2.28 5.65
CA ALA A 367 -10.91 -2.37 7.10
C ALA A 367 -9.97 -1.33 7.70
N ILE A 368 -10.50 -0.19 8.12
CA ILE A 368 -9.72 0.83 8.82
C ILE A 368 -9.68 0.51 10.31
N THR A 369 -8.50 0.68 10.90
CA THR A 369 -8.25 0.56 12.33
C THR A 369 -7.81 1.91 12.90
N PHE A 370 -8.32 2.23 14.07
CA PHE A 370 -7.87 3.37 14.87
C PHE A 370 -7.04 2.85 16.03
N THR A 371 -5.79 3.29 16.13
CA THR A 371 -4.92 3.00 17.28
C THR A 371 -4.71 4.29 18.05
N GLU A 372 -5.26 4.36 19.25
CA GLU A 372 -5.09 5.49 20.17
C GLU A 372 -3.63 5.55 20.66
N LEU A 373 -3.03 6.73 20.58
CA LEU A 373 -1.64 6.99 20.96
C LEU A 373 -1.54 7.71 22.32
N GLY A 374 -2.67 8.14 22.88
CA GLY A 374 -2.76 9.08 24.00
C GLY A 374 -2.79 10.54 23.53
N GLN A 375 -3.08 11.45 24.45
CA GLN A 375 -3.18 12.91 24.17
C GLN A 375 -4.15 13.25 23.01
N SER A 376 -5.23 12.47 22.88
CA SER A 376 -6.25 12.63 21.83
C SER A 376 -5.79 12.34 20.40
N GLN A 377 -4.64 11.68 20.23
CA GLN A 377 -4.04 11.38 18.93
C GLN A 377 -4.29 9.93 18.52
N PHE A 378 -4.46 9.73 17.21
CA PHE A 378 -4.68 8.42 16.61
C PHE A 378 -3.72 8.16 15.46
N ASN A 379 -3.25 6.92 15.38
CA ASN A 379 -2.85 6.33 14.12
C ASN A 379 -4.11 5.79 13.43
N ILE A 380 -4.30 6.15 12.16
CA ILE A 380 -5.40 5.68 11.32
C ILE A 380 -4.79 4.84 10.21
N ALA A 381 -5.17 3.57 10.09
CA ALA A 381 -4.53 2.66 9.13
C ALA A 381 -5.52 1.74 8.44
N LEU A 382 -5.27 1.40 7.18
CA LEU A 382 -5.87 0.22 6.57
C LEU A 382 -5.23 -1.03 7.18
N LYS A 383 -6.05 -2.01 7.58
CA LYS A 383 -5.59 -3.25 8.20
C LYS A 383 -4.54 -3.94 7.32
N GLY A 384 -3.35 -4.19 7.89
CA GLY A 384 -2.20 -4.75 7.18
C GLY A 384 -1.23 -3.72 6.59
N TYR A 385 -1.49 -2.43 6.77
CA TYR A 385 -0.65 -1.32 6.29
C TYR A 385 -0.20 -0.40 7.42
N ASN A 386 0.86 0.37 7.18
CA ASN A 386 1.29 1.45 8.06
C ASN A 386 0.27 2.60 8.05
N PRO A 387 0.15 3.39 9.13
CA PRO A 387 -0.84 4.47 9.24
C PRO A 387 -0.69 5.59 8.21
N LEU A 388 -1.75 6.38 8.06
CA LEU A 388 -1.78 7.63 7.29
C LEU A 388 -0.66 8.54 7.78
N HIS A 389 0.22 8.97 6.88
CA HIS A 389 1.32 9.88 7.15
C HIS A 389 1.28 11.08 6.23
N ALA A 390 1.23 12.28 6.81
CA ALA A 390 1.27 13.54 6.07
C ALA A 390 2.70 13.85 5.60
N ALA A 391 3.05 13.38 4.39
CA ALA A 391 4.38 13.55 3.82
C ALA A 391 4.61 14.96 3.33
N GLY A 392 5.86 15.43 3.42
CA GLY A 392 6.27 16.72 2.88
C GLY A 392 6.25 17.89 3.88
N SER A 393 6.50 19.09 3.37
CA SER A 393 6.63 20.32 4.16
C SER A 393 5.94 21.54 3.53
N GLY A 394 5.24 21.38 2.40
CA GLY A 394 4.48 22.41 1.71
C GLY A 394 3.09 22.66 2.29
N SER A 395 2.26 23.48 1.63
CA SER A 395 0.90 23.81 2.10
C SER A 395 -0.19 22.82 1.64
N SER A 396 0.15 21.89 0.72
CA SER A 396 -0.73 20.81 0.30
C SER A 396 0.07 19.64 -0.30
N GLU A 397 0.23 18.55 0.43
CA GLU A 397 1.06 17.41 0.00
C GLU A 397 0.38 16.04 0.21
N SER A 398 1.06 14.98 -0.23
CA SER A 398 0.55 13.60 -0.26
C SER A 398 0.41 12.98 1.12
N VAL A 399 -0.58 12.09 1.28
CA VAL A 399 -0.66 11.17 2.43
C VAL A 399 -0.17 9.78 2.01
N VAL A 400 0.85 9.28 2.70
CA VAL A 400 1.53 8.00 2.42
C VAL A 400 1.38 7.02 3.58
N THR A 401 1.81 5.78 3.39
CA THR A 401 1.96 4.81 4.48
C THR A 401 3.32 4.98 5.15
N TYR A 402 3.35 5.24 6.47
CA TYR A 402 4.62 5.31 7.23
C TYR A 402 4.38 4.92 8.69
N PRO A 403 5.35 4.30 9.39
CA PRO A 403 5.23 4.06 10.83
C PRO A 403 4.84 5.32 11.60
N GLY A 404 4.09 5.16 12.68
CA GLY A 404 3.53 6.30 13.41
C GLY A 404 3.61 6.13 14.91
N GLU A 405 4.00 7.21 15.57
CA GLU A 405 4.01 7.37 17.02
C GLU A 405 3.34 8.70 17.39
N ILE A 406 3.13 8.93 18.69
CA ILE A 406 2.60 10.19 19.21
C ILE A 406 3.45 11.38 18.74
N ASN A 407 2.81 12.52 18.44
CA ASN A 407 3.44 13.77 17.99
C ASN A 407 4.23 13.66 16.66
N THR A 408 3.95 12.64 15.84
CA THR A 408 4.54 12.49 14.50
C THR A 408 3.60 12.95 13.40
N ALA A 409 4.11 13.07 12.16
CA ALA A 409 3.27 13.33 10.99
C ALA A 409 2.34 12.15 10.62
N SER A 410 2.42 11.02 11.34
CA SER A 410 1.47 9.91 11.24
C SER A 410 0.34 9.98 12.29
N ALA A 411 0.41 10.94 13.22
CA ALA A 411 -0.58 11.14 14.27
C ALA A 411 -1.65 12.16 13.84
N TRP A 412 -2.92 11.84 14.13
CA TRP A 412 -4.08 12.63 13.72
C TRP A 412 -5.05 12.87 14.89
N TYR A 413 -5.60 14.08 14.94
CA TYR A 413 -6.79 14.40 15.73
C TYR A 413 -8.04 14.13 14.89
N ILE A 414 -9.07 13.56 15.50
CA ILE A 414 -10.36 13.29 14.85
C ILE A 414 -11.35 14.30 15.43
N LYS A 415 -11.84 15.24 14.63
CA LYS A 415 -12.78 16.27 15.08
C LYS A 415 -14.14 16.10 14.43
N SER A 416 -15.21 16.17 15.21
CA SER A 416 -16.57 16.01 14.73
C SER A 416 -16.98 17.20 13.86
N VAL A 417 -17.71 16.92 12.79
CA VAL A 417 -18.33 17.96 11.98
C VAL A 417 -19.64 18.41 12.66
N PRO A 418 -19.89 19.72 12.81
CA PRO A 418 -21.13 20.22 13.37
C PRO A 418 -22.37 19.69 12.63
N ALA A 419 -23.40 19.28 13.39
CA ALA A 419 -24.59 18.61 12.85
C ALA A 419 -25.36 19.45 11.82
N ASP A 420 -25.31 20.78 11.95
CA ASP A 420 -25.93 21.74 11.03
C ASP A 420 -25.20 21.85 9.67
N GLN A 421 -23.94 21.41 9.59
CA GLN A 421 -23.17 21.39 8.34
C GLN A 421 -23.30 20.06 7.57
N VAL A 422 -23.64 18.96 8.25
CA VAL A 422 -23.66 17.61 7.64
C VAL A 422 -24.54 17.55 6.39
N GLY A 423 -25.76 18.06 6.46
CA GLY A 423 -26.69 18.05 5.32
C GLY A 423 -26.14 18.79 4.10
N LYS A 424 -25.47 19.94 4.31
CA LYS A 424 -24.82 20.72 3.25
C LYS A 424 -23.70 19.93 2.57
N PHE A 425 -22.85 19.24 3.33
CA PHE A 425 -21.78 18.43 2.74
C PHE A 425 -22.31 17.22 2.00
N GLU A 426 -23.36 16.57 2.50
CA GLU A 426 -24.00 15.46 1.78
C GLU A 426 -24.58 15.90 0.43
N GLU A 427 -25.16 17.10 0.35
CA GLU A 427 -25.63 17.69 -0.92
C GLU A 427 -24.46 17.97 -1.89
N ILE A 428 -23.36 18.55 -1.40
CA ILE A 428 -22.14 18.77 -2.20
C ILE A 428 -21.57 17.42 -2.70
N GLY A 429 -21.50 16.42 -1.82
CA GLY A 429 -21.01 15.08 -2.16
C GLY A 429 -21.85 14.43 -3.26
N LYS A 430 -23.19 14.48 -3.13
CA LYS A 430 -24.13 14.00 -4.17
C LYS A 430 -23.91 14.73 -5.50
N GLN A 431 -23.77 16.05 -5.48
CA GLN A 431 -23.52 16.84 -6.69
C GLN A 431 -22.20 16.46 -7.37
N ASN A 432 -21.14 16.24 -6.59
CA ASN A 432 -19.84 15.79 -7.11
C ASN A 432 -19.87 14.37 -7.67
N MET A 433 -20.70 13.47 -7.11
CA MET A 433 -20.95 12.16 -7.69
C MET A 433 -21.60 12.28 -9.07
N LEU A 434 -22.69 13.04 -9.18
CA LEU A 434 -23.38 13.29 -10.45
C LEU A 434 -22.44 13.92 -11.49
N ASN A 435 -21.62 14.89 -11.08
CA ASN A 435 -20.66 15.54 -11.98
C ASN A 435 -19.67 14.56 -12.58
N ARG A 436 -19.15 13.62 -11.78
CA ARG A 436 -18.20 12.60 -12.25
C ARG A 436 -18.85 11.53 -13.10
N GLU A 437 -20.05 11.09 -12.73
CA GLU A 437 -20.80 10.12 -13.50
C GLU A 437 -21.11 10.68 -14.90
N LEU A 438 -21.59 11.93 -14.97
CA LEU A 438 -21.81 12.63 -16.22
C LEU A 438 -20.51 12.83 -17.01
N GLU A 439 -19.41 13.18 -16.35
CA GLU A 439 -18.11 13.33 -17.01
C GLU A 439 -17.57 12.01 -17.57
N ALA A 440 -17.76 10.90 -16.85
CA ALA A 440 -17.32 9.58 -17.29
C ALA A 440 -18.04 9.15 -18.56
N ILE A 441 -19.38 9.25 -18.58
CA ILE A 441 -20.15 8.93 -19.77
C ILE A 441 -19.90 9.93 -20.91
N TYR A 442 -19.75 11.22 -20.61
CA TYR A 442 -19.40 12.24 -21.60
C TYR A 442 -18.09 11.92 -22.33
N LYS A 443 -17.06 11.47 -21.61
CA LYS A 443 -15.77 11.06 -22.20
C LYS A 443 -15.93 9.85 -23.14
N GLU A 444 -16.64 8.81 -22.70
CA GLU A 444 -16.85 7.61 -23.52
C GLU A 444 -17.73 7.90 -24.75
N ALA A 445 -18.81 8.65 -24.56
CA ALA A 445 -19.70 9.08 -25.63
C ALA A 445 -18.99 9.98 -26.66
N SER A 446 -18.15 10.92 -26.21
CA SER A 446 -17.35 11.78 -27.09
C SER A 446 -16.36 10.95 -27.93
N LYS A 447 -15.73 9.94 -27.33
CA LYS A 447 -14.82 9.02 -28.02
C LYS A 447 -15.55 8.21 -29.10
N LYS A 448 -16.73 7.65 -28.79
CA LYS A 448 -17.54 6.92 -29.78
C LYS A 448 -18.09 7.83 -30.87
N TYR A 449 -18.50 9.04 -30.53
CA TYR A 449 -18.92 10.04 -31.52
C TYR A 449 -17.79 10.36 -32.50
N ALA A 450 -16.55 10.54 -32.01
CA ALA A 450 -15.39 10.80 -32.85
C ALA A 450 -15.05 9.66 -33.83
N ILE A 451 -15.32 8.40 -33.47
CA ILE A 451 -15.15 7.23 -34.37
C ILE A 451 -16.09 7.32 -35.59
N GLY A 452 -17.32 7.82 -35.38
CA GLY A 452 -18.30 7.98 -36.46
C GLY A 452 -18.04 9.19 -37.37
N SER A 453 -17.15 10.10 -36.97
CA SER A 453 -16.82 11.30 -37.73
C SER A 453 -15.61 11.09 -38.65
N SER A 454 -15.77 11.48 -39.93
CA SER A 454 -14.64 11.73 -40.84
C SER A 454 -14.77 13.12 -41.44
N PHE A 455 -13.64 13.73 -41.78
CA PHE A 455 -13.59 15.11 -42.25
C PHE A 455 -12.82 15.25 -43.55
N THR A 456 -13.31 16.13 -44.41
CA THR A 456 -12.50 16.72 -45.47
C THR A 456 -11.67 17.84 -44.85
N ILE A 457 -10.35 17.79 -45.03
CA ILE A 457 -9.40 18.73 -44.41
C ILE A 457 -8.70 19.53 -45.52
N GLU A 458 -8.67 20.85 -45.38
CA GLU A 458 -7.93 21.73 -46.28
C GLU A 458 -6.42 21.65 -45.99
N LYS A 459 -5.69 21.02 -46.91
CA LYS A 459 -4.24 20.76 -46.77
C LYS A 459 -3.36 21.82 -47.41
N ASP A 460 -3.92 22.70 -48.25
CA ASP A 460 -3.16 23.82 -48.83
C ASP A 460 -2.68 24.77 -47.73
N THR A 461 -1.37 24.86 -47.55
CA THR A 461 -0.74 25.66 -46.49
C THR A 461 -1.04 27.16 -46.63
N ASN A 462 -1.36 27.63 -47.83
CA ASN A 462 -1.76 29.02 -48.05
C ASN A 462 -3.12 29.37 -47.46
N LYS A 463 -3.94 28.35 -47.16
CA LYS A 463 -5.30 28.49 -46.62
C LYS A 463 -5.41 28.11 -45.14
N TRP A 464 -4.29 27.78 -44.50
CA TRP A 464 -4.29 27.54 -43.06
C TRP A 464 -4.86 28.74 -42.30
N LEU A 465 -5.58 28.45 -41.23
CA LEU A 465 -6.38 29.42 -40.47
C LEU A 465 -5.51 30.35 -39.63
N VAL A 466 -4.24 30.00 -39.41
CA VAL A 466 -3.22 30.85 -38.78
C VAL A 466 -1.89 30.63 -39.49
N ARG A 467 -1.26 31.71 -39.97
CA ARG A 467 0.03 31.65 -40.67
C ARG A 467 1.01 32.66 -40.09
N LEU A 468 2.30 32.43 -40.34
CA LEU A 468 3.37 33.36 -39.97
C LEU A 468 3.12 34.77 -40.50
N GLY A 469 2.63 34.91 -41.73
CA GLY A 469 2.29 36.20 -42.33
C GLY A 469 1.12 36.92 -41.66
N ASP A 470 0.25 36.21 -40.95
CA ASP A 470 -0.86 36.80 -40.18
C ASP A 470 -0.31 37.34 -38.84
N TYR A 471 0.55 36.57 -38.16
CA TYR A 471 1.29 37.02 -36.96
C TYR A 471 2.18 38.24 -37.22
N GLN A 472 2.86 38.29 -38.38
CA GLN A 472 3.69 39.44 -38.77
C GLN A 472 2.88 40.73 -38.95
N LYS A 473 1.57 40.64 -39.25
CA LYS A 473 0.67 41.78 -39.38
C LYS A 473 0.00 42.14 -38.06
N ASP A 474 -0.36 41.14 -37.27
CA ASP A 474 -1.01 41.27 -35.98
C ASP A 474 -0.38 40.28 -34.98
N PRO A 475 0.55 40.74 -34.12
CA PRO A 475 1.21 39.89 -33.13
C PRO A 475 0.25 39.26 -32.10
N MET A 476 -1.01 39.70 -32.03
CA MET A 476 -2.03 39.11 -31.15
C MET A 476 -2.74 37.90 -31.77
N VAL A 477 -2.39 37.52 -33.01
CA VAL A 477 -2.92 36.31 -33.65
C VAL A 477 -2.50 35.03 -32.93
N VAL A 478 -1.34 35.04 -32.26
CA VAL A 478 -0.90 33.96 -31.38
C VAL A 478 -0.30 34.54 -30.10
N PHE A 479 -0.61 33.92 -28.98
CA PHE A 479 -0.16 34.34 -27.65
C PHE A 479 -0.06 33.14 -26.71
N SER A 480 0.89 33.13 -25.79
CA SER A 480 0.96 32.19 -24.68
C SER A 480 1.13 32.94 -23.36
N ASN A 481 0.41 32.51 -22.32
CA ASN A 481 0.69 32.96 -20.96
C ASN A 481 1.99 32.35 -20.39
N ALA A 482 2.62 31.41 -21.08
CA ALA A 482 3.79 30.67 -20.64
C ALA A 482 4.86 30.56 -21.74
N ASP A 483 5.04 31.60 -22.57
CA ASP A 483 6.12 31.63 -23.56
C ASP A 483 7.50 31.66 -22.89
N HIS A 484 8.36 30.68 -23.19
CA HIS A 484 9.68 30.56 -22.57
C HIS A 484 10.53 31.83 -22.73
N ASN A 485 10.51 32.42 -23.94
CA ASN A 485 11.32 33.60 -24.28
C ASN A 485 10.82 34.89 -23.61
N SER A 486 9.58 34.90 -23.12
CA SER A 486 8.99 36.01 -22.36
C SER A 486 9.24 35.89 -20.86
N TRP A 487 9.32 34.66 -20.34
CA TRP A 487 9.48 34.41 -18.90
C TRP A 487 10.93 34.17 -18.44
N ASN A 488 11.82 33.71 -19.33
CA ASN A 488 13.18 33.34 -18.95
C ASN A 488 14.23 34.22 -19.66
N ALA A 489 15.30 34.56 -18.94
CA ALA A 489 16.40 35.36 -19.48
C ALA A 489 17.20 34.61 -20.56
N SER A 490 17.35 33.29 -20.39
CA SER A 490 17.98 32.40 -21.38
C SER A 490 16.96 32.04 -22.46
N LYS A 491 16.98 32.78 -23.56
CA LYS A 491 16.11 32.50 -24.72
C LYS A 491 16.48 31.18 -25.39
N ASP A 492 15.48 30.46 -25.84
CA ASP A 492 15.61 29.20 -26.57
C ASP A 492 14.58 29.13 -27.72
N GLY A 493 14.95 28.47 -28.81
CA GLY A 493 14.19 28.52 -30.06
C GLY A 493 14.02 29.95 -30.59
N ILE A 494 13.02 30.14 -31.46
CA ILE A 494 12.72 31.46 -32.05
C ILE A 494 11.34 32.01 -31.65
N GLY A 495 10.63 31.33 -30.74
CA GLY A 495 9.31 31.74 -30.24
C GLY A 495 8.20 31.50 -31.26
N TYR A 496 7.16 32.34 -31.26
CA TYR A 496 5.99 32.20 -32.14
C TYR A 496 6.30 32.08 -33.64
N PRO A 497 7.34 32.73 -34.21
CA PRO A 497 7.76 32.44 -35.58
C PRO A 497 8.04 30.95 -35.83
N GLY A 498 8.71 30.27 -34.90
CA GLY A 498 9.03 28.83 -34.97
C GLY A 498 7.86 27.91 -34.63
N LEU A 499 6.77 28.48 -34.12
CA LEU A 499 5.49 27.78 -33.97
C LEU A 499 4.69 27.78 -35.28
N LEU A 500 4.88 28.82 -36.09
CA LEU A 500 4.05 29.13 -37.26
C LEU A 500 4.79 28.98 -38.59
N ASP A 501 6.10 28.73 -38.56
CA ASP A 501 6.83 28.18 -39.69
C ASP A 501 6.64 26.66 -39.73
N ASN A 502 6.94 26.08 -40.89
CA ASN A 502 6.83 24.64 -41.13
C ASN A 502 8.23 24.03 -41.22
N ASP A 503 9.12 24.45 -40.31
CA ASP A 503 10.51 24.00 -40.25
C ASP A 503 10.73 23.20 -38.96
N SER A 504 11.16 21.95 -39.10
CA SER A 504 11.42 21.04 -37.97
C SER A 504 12.60 21.46 -37.07
N ILE A 505 13.39 22.47 -37.48
CA ILE A 505 14.56 22.96 -36.74
C ILE A 505 14.19 24.13 -35.83
N SER A 506 13.38 25.07 -36.30
CA SER A 506 12.81 26.16 -35.50
C SER A 506 11.74 25.62 -34.55
N PHE A 507 11.54 26.30 -33.43
CA PHE A 507 10.51 25.90 -32.48
C PHE A 507 10.10 27.04 -31.56
N TRP A 508 8.89 26.86 -31.04
CA TRP A 508 8.40 27.48 -29.82
C TRP A 508 8.51 26.49 -28.64
N HIS A 509 8.69 27.05 -27.45
CA HIS A 509 8.90 26.32 -26.21
C HIS A 509 8.03 26.95 -25.11
N SER A 510 7.24 26.13 -24.42
CA SER A 510 6.53 26.56 -23.20
C SER A 510 7.49 26.67 -22.01
N SER A 511 7.24 27.56 -21.07
CA SER A 511 8.14 27.78 -19.94
C SER A 511 8.22 26.59 -18.98
N TYR A 512 9.45 26.15 -18.67
CA TYR A 512 9.75 25.13 -17.67
C TYR A 512 10.27 25.69 -16.34
N GLY A 513 10.89 26.88 -16.37
CA GLY A 513 11.50 27.56 -15.21
C GLY A 513 10.54 28.55 -14.54
N ALA A 514 10.78 29.85 -14.73
CA ALA A 514 9.85 30.89 -14.30
C ALA A 514 8.56 30.77 -15.11
N LYS A 515 7.43 30.45 -14.48
CA LYS A 515 6.17 30.14 -15.17
C LYS A 515 4.98 30.72 -14.40
N PRO A 516 3.83 30.95 -15.05
CA PRO A 516 2.64 31.38 -14.34
C PRO A 516 2.14 30.31 -13.36
N ASP A 517 1.51 30.74 -12.26
CA ASP A 517 0.83 29.86 -11.30
C ASP A 517 -0.46 29.26 -11.87
N THR A 518 -0.95 29.81 -12.98
CA THR A 518 -2.12 29.32 -13.73
C THR A 518 -1.75 28.28 -14.77
N THR A 519 -2.71 27.46 -15.20
CA THR A 519 -2.55 26.53 -16.33
C THR A 519 -1.95 27.22 -17.55
N GLN A 520 -0.89 26.60 -18.10
CA GLN A 520 -0.21 27.10 -19.29
C GLN A 520 -1.07 26.85 -20.54
N PHE A 521 -1.11 27.82 -21.46
CA PHE A 521 -1.83 27.69 -22.72
C PHE A 521 -1.16 28.44 -23.87
N LEU A 522 -1.46 28.00 -25.09
CA LEU A 522 -1.33 28.76 -26.34
C LEU A 522 -2.71 29.22 -26.78
N GLN A 523 -2.84 30.43 -27.29
CA GLN A 523 -4.08 31.02 -27.77
C GLN A 523 -3.88 31.50 -29.20
N PHE A 524 -4.84 31.19 -30.05
CA PHE A 524 -4.85 31.51 -31.46
C PHE A 524 -6.11 32.27 -31.85
N LYS A 525 -5.98 33.27 -32.72
CA LYS A 525 -7.08 33.91 -33.44
C LYS A 525 -7.08 33.39 -34.87
N LEU A 526 -8.09 32.60 -35.20
CA LEU A 526 -8.27 32.07 -36.55
C LEU A 526 -8.64 33.19 -37.53
N SER A 527 -8.25 33.05 -38.79
CA SER A 527 -8.50 34.03 -39.86
C SER A 527 -9.99 34.29 -40.13
N LYS A 528 -10.85 33.34 -39.73
CA LYS A 528 -12.31 33.42 -39.73
C LYS A 528 -12.89 32.50 -38.65
N PRO A 529 -14.15 32.72 -38.20
CA PRO A 529 -14.87 31.72 -37.43
C PRO A 529 -15.04 30.42 -38.23
N VAL A 530 -14.86 29.26 -37.58
CA VAL A 530 -15.04 27.94 -38.18
C VAL A 530 -15.87 27.04 -37.29
N SER A 531 -16.68 26.15 -37.88
CA SER A 531 -17.47 25.15 -37.14
C SER A 531 -16.72 23.84 -36.90
N ALA A 532 -15.58 23.64 -37.57
CA ALA A 532 -14.67 22.53 -37.34
C ALA A 532 -13.27 22.92 -37.83
N PHE A 533 -12.25 22.33 -37.22
CA PHE A 533 -10.86 22.48 -37.64
C PHE A 533 -10.09 21.17 -37.49
N ALA A 534 -9.00 21.01 -38.22
CA ALA A 534 -7.97 20.00 -37.94
C ALA A 534 -6.67 20.68 -37.55
N VAL A 535 -5.77 19.94 -36.92
CA VAL A 535 -4.46 20.42 -36.51
C VAL A 535 -3.37 19.63 -37.22
N TYR A 536 -2.46 20.35 -37.86
CA TYR A 536 -1.20 19.82 -38.36
C TYR A 536 -0.06 20.27 -37.45
N ILE A 537 0.70 19.31 -36.90
CA ILE A 537 1.78 19.54 -35.96
C ILE A 537 3.09 19.05 -36.56
N THR A 538 4.11 19.91 -36.53
CA THR A 538 5.50 19.55 -36.77
C THR A 538 6.20 19.44 -35.42
N ARG A 539 6.66 18.25 -35.08
CA ARG A 539 7.34 17.99 -33.80
C ARG A 539 8.83 18.32 -33.90
N ARG A 540 9.39 18.81 -32.79
CA ARG A 540 10.85 18.93 -32.62
C ARG A 540 11.45 17.54 -32.41
N VAL A 541 12.68 17.29 -32.86
CA VAL A 541 13.48 16.15 -32.38
C VAL A 541 13.95 16.48 -30.96
N ALA A 542 13.22 16.00 -29.96
CA ALA A 542 13.56 16.23 -28.55
C ALA A 542 12.86 15.22 -27.64
N ASP A 543 13.41 15.04 -26.44
CA ASP A 543 12.67 14.44 -25.34
C ASP A 543 11.60 15.39 -24.82
N ASN A 544 10.57 14.81 -24.18
CA ASN A 544 9.49 15.53 -23.52
C ASN A 544 8.62 16.37 -24.48
N GLN A 545 7.77 15.67 -25.23
CA GLN A 545 6.72 16.22 -26.08
C GLN A 545 5.35 16.19 -25.37
N ALA A 546 4.40 16.96 -25.88
CA ALA A 546 3.00 16.86 -25.48
C ALA A 546 2.45 15.47 -25.86
N THR A 547 2.00 14.71 -24.86
CA THR A 547 1.35 13.40 -25.04
C THR A 547 -0.15 13.54 -25.27
N GLU A 548 -0.72 14.62 -24.74
CA GLU A 548 -2.13 14.99 -24.88
C GLU A 548 -2.25 16.50 -25.15
N ILE A 549 -3.22 16.89 -25.98
CA ILE A 549 -3.53 18.28 -26.34
C ILE A 549 -5.05 18.49 -26.21
N TYR A 550 -5.44 19.55 -25.52
CA TYR A 550 -6.84 19.92 -25.25
C TYR A 550 -7.15 21.28 -25.86
N PHE A 551 -8.41 21.49 -26.22
CA PHE A 551 -8.87 22.71 -26.87
C PHE A 551 -10.00 23.38 -26.09
N GLU A 552 -9.98 24.71 -26.05
CA GLU A 552 -11.10 25.54 -25.61
C GLU A 552 -11.37 26.62 -26.66
N VAL A 553 -12.62 27.04 -26.82
CA VAL A 553 -13.03 27.99 -27.86
C VAL A 553 -13.90 29.12 -27.33
N THR A 554 -13.82 30.29 -27.96
CA THR A 554 -14.67 31.45 -27.68
C THR A 554 -14.79 32.37 -28.90
N ASN A 555 -15.76 33.28 -28.89
CA ASN A 555 -15.81 34.43 -29.82
C ASN A 555 -15.45 35.75 -29.13
N ASP A 556 -15.41 35.78 -27.80
CA ASP A 556 -14.96 36.93 -27.01
C ASP A 556 -13.96 36.47 -25.93
N THR A 557 -12.71 36.92 -26.04
CA THR A 557 -11.63 36.53 -25.13
C THR A 557 -11.66 37.29 -23.79
N VAL A 558 -12.56 38.26 -23.64
CA VAL A 558 -12.67 39.17 -22.47
C VAL A 558 -13.94 38.90 -21.68
N ASN A 559 -15.11 38.82 -22.36
CA ASN A 559 -16.41 38.79 -21.67
C ASN A 559 -17.10 37.42 -21.69
N GLU A 560 -16.69 36.49 -22.56
CA GLU A 560 -17.28 35.16 -22.64
C GLU A 560 -16.39 34.09 -21.97
N PRO A 561 -17.00 33.12 -21.27
CA PRO A 561 -16.26 31.98 -20.76
C PRO A 561 -15.76 31.12 -21.93
N TRP A 562 -14.52 30.64 -21.82
CA TRP A 562 -13.96 29.67 -22.75
C TRP A 562 -14.70 28.34 -22.61
N LYS A 563 -15.12 27.78 -23.74
CA LYS A 563 -15.85 26.50 -23.77
C LYS A 563 -14.91 25.37 -24.10
N LYS A 564 -14.91 24.32 -23.29
CA LYS A 564 -14.11 23.12 -23.56
C LYS A 564 -14.64 22.40 -24.79
N VAL A 565 -13.73 21.98 -25.65
CA VAL A 565 -14.04 21.10 -26.78
C VAL A 565 -13.94 19.65 -26.30
N SER A 566 -14.91 18.82 -26.67
CA SER A 566 -14.99 17.42 -26.22
C SER A 566 -13.86 16.54 -26.77
N THR A 567 -13.38 16.83 -27.97
CA THR A 567 -12.33 16.07 -28.64
C THR A 567 -10.95 16.55 -28.23
N THR A 568 -10.11 15.59 -27.83
CA THR A 568 -8.69 15.80 -27.47
C THR A 568 -7.79 15.03 -28.42
N ILE A 569 -6.58 15.53 -28.65
CA ILE A 569 -5.54 14.73 -29.32
C ILE A 569 -4.76 13.99 -28.24
N SER A 570 -4.79 12.66 -28.23
CA SER A 570 -4.13 11.81 -27.24
C SER A 570 -3.24 10.76 -27.90
N GLY A 571 -2.41 10.06 -27.10
CA GLY A 571 -1.54 8.99 -27.59
C GLY A 571 -0.32 9.49 -28.39
N GLN A 572 0.00 10.78 -28.25
CA GLN A 572 1.20 11.33 -28.86
C GLN A 572 2.44 10.80 -28.11
N PRO A 573 3.55 10.54 -28.83
CA PRO A 573 4.75 10.01 -28.19
C PRO A 573 5.39 11.03 -27.26
N SER A 574 5.85 10.61 -26.08
CA SER A 574 6.53 11.47 -25.10
C SER A 574 7.95 11.86 -25.51
N SER A 575 8.58 11.11 -26.43
CA SER A 575 9.86 11.44 -27.07
C SER A 575 9.81 11.15 -28.56
N THR A 576 10.43 12.03 -29.33
CA THR A 576 10.63 11.91 -30.78
C THR A 576 12.08 11.60 -31.14
N GLN A 577 12.92 11.28 -30.15
CA GLN A 577 14.26 10.77 -30.44
C GLN A 577 14.18 9.53 -31.34
N ASN A 578 15.06 9.48 -32.35
CA ASN A 578 15.16 8.38 -33.31
C ASN A 578 13.89 8.12 -34.15
N ARG A 579 12.96 9.09 -34.25
CA ARG A 579 11.80 8.99 -35.14
C ARG A 579 12.08 9.67 -36.48
N GLU A 580 11.78 8.96 -37.57
CA GLU A 580 11.93 9.48 -38.94
C GLU A 580 10.76 10.42 -39.34
N ASN A 581 9.54 10.17 -38.86
CA ASN A 581 8.39 11.02 -39.13
C ASN A 581 8.04 11.90 -37.92
N LEU A 582 8.27 13.20 -38.07
CA LEU A 582 7.99 14.21 -37.04
C LEU A 582 6.62 14.89 -37.22
N SER A 583 5.92 14.63 -38.32
CA SER A 583 4.62 15.25 -38.60
C SER A 583 3.47 14.51 -37.90
N TYR A 584 2.40 15.25 -37.62
CA TYR A 584 1.12 14.71 -37.18
C TYR A 584 -0.02 15.48 -37.81
N GLN A 585 -0.98 14.75 -38.34
CA GLN A 585 -2.24 15.28 -38.82
C GLN A 585 -3.35 14.74 -37.91
N SER A 586 -4.06 15.61 -37.22
CA SER A 586 -5.28 15.20 -36.52
C SER A 586 -6.40 14.92 -37.51
N ASN A 587 -7.40 14.13 -37.08
CA ASN A 587 -8.72 14.18 -37.70
C ASN A 587 -9.35 15.58 -37.47
N GLY A 588 -10.43 15.89 -38.17
CA GLY A 588 -11.21 17.09 -37.87
C GLY A 588 -11.82 17.03 -36.47
N ILE A 589 -11.97 18.20 -35.87
CA ILE A 589 -12.55 18.45 -34.56
C ILE A 589 -13.78 19.32 -34.81
N GLU A 590 -14.96 18.74 -34.60
CA GLU A 590 -16.24 19.43 -34.75
C GLU A 590 -16.55 20.29 -33.53
N LEU A 591 -17.05 21.50 -33.76
CA LEU A 591 -17.44 22.45 -32.72
C LEU A 591 -18.96 22.57 -32.63
N ASP A 592 -19.45 23.04 -31.49
CA ASP A 592 -20.90 23.18 -31.23
C ASP A 592 -21.52 24.46 -31.85
N ALA A 593 -20.67 25.33 -32.40
CA ALA A 593 -20.98 26.55 -33.15
C ALA A 593 -19.70 27.03 -33.88
N PRO A 594 -19.80 28.03 -34.78
CA PRO A 594 -18.62 28.68 -35.33
C PRO A 594 -17.85 29.50 -34.27
N TYR A 595 -16.54 29.26 -34.14
CA TYR A 595 -15.66 30.02 -33.23
C TYR A 595 -14.42 30.56 -33.93
N GLN A 596 -13.96 31.74 -33.50
CA GLN A 596 -12.75 32.38 -34.02
C GLN A 596 -11.52 32.20 -33.14
N TYR A 597 -11.67 32.03 -31.83
CA TYR A 597 -10.54 31.93 -30.91
C TYR A 597 -10.41 30.53 -30.34
N VAL A 598 -9.18 30.02 -30.30
CA VAL A 598 -8.86 28.68 -29.79
C VAL A 598 -7.74 28.79 -28.75
N ARG A 599 -7.94 28.20 -27.57
CA ARG A 599 -6.91 27.93 -26.57
C ARG A 599 -6.50 26.47 -26.65
N VAL A 600 -5.21 26.24 -26.52
CA VAL A 600 -4.56 24.94 -26.56
C VAL A 600 -3.81 24.76 -25.25
N THR A 601 -4.16 23.72 -24.51
CA THR A 601 -3.41 23.25 -23.34
C THR A 601 -2.88 21.85 -23.61
N TRP A 602 -1.91 21.39 -22.83
CA TRP A 602 -1.24 20.11 -23.07
C TRP A 602 -0.88 19.40 -21.78
N LYS A 603 -0.62 18.10 -21.92
CA LYS A 603 0.03 17.26 -20.92
C LYS A 603 1.33 16.72 -21.48
N SER A 604 2.38 16.70 -20.67
CA SER A 604 3.69 16.15 -21.01
C SER A 604 4.35 15.58 -19.75
N ALA A 605 5.40 14.77 -19.92
CA ALA A 605 6.05 14.10 -18.80
C ALA A 605 6.62 15.07 -17.76
N ASN A 606 7.20 16.19 -18.22
CA ASN A 606 7.83 17.18 -17.35
C ASN A 606 7.02 18.50 -17.23
N GLY A 607 5.78 18.53 -17.71
CA GLY A 607 4.88 19.69 -17.59
C GLY A 607 5.16 20.86 -18.55
N PHE A 608 6.12 20.73 -19.47
CA PHE A 608 6.40 21.68 -20.57
C PHE A 608 6.50 20.94 -21.92
N THR A 609 6.42 21.64 -23.05
CA THR A 609 6.45 21.06 -24.40
C THR A 609 7.11 21.97 -25.43
N HIS A 610 7.42 21.41 -26.60
CA HIS A 610 7.94 22.12 -27.77
C HIS A 610 7.04 21.88 -28.99
N PHE A 611 6.90 22.90 -29.83
CA PHE A 611 6.27 22.76 -31.13
C PHE A 611 7.15 23.45 -32.19
N SER A 612 7.51 22.70 -33.24
CA SER A 612 8.20 23.20 -34.43
C SER A 612 7.23 23.56 -35.57
N GLY A 613 5.94 23.56 -35.26
CA GLY A 613 4.85 23.86 -36.18
C GLY A 613 3.53 23.44 -35.54
N PHE A 614 2.59 24.38 -35.43
CA PHE A 614 1.25 24.13 -34.93
C PHE A 614 0.25 24.92 -35.76
N HIS A 615 -0.48 24.23 -36.62
CA HIS A 615 -1.29 24.87 -37.66
C HIS A 615 -2.73 24.38 -37.63
N PHE A 616 -3.65 25.33 -37.69
CA PHE A 616 -5.08 25.05 -37.81
C PHE A 616 -5.47 25.01 -39.29
N GLN A 617 -6.17 23.96 -39.68
CA GLN A 617 -6.72 23.73 -41.01
C GLN A 617 -8.24 23.77 -40.92
N GLU A 618 -8.88 24.32 -41.93
CA GLU A 618 -10.34 24.20 -42.05
C GLU A 618 -10.70 22.73 -42.28
N ALA A 619 -11.75 22.28 -41.59
CA ALA A 619 -12.27 20.93 -41.71
C ALA A 619 -13.78 20.98 -41.90
N GLU A 620 -14.32 20.05 -42.68
CA GLU A 620 -15.75 19.89 -42.89
C GLU A 620 -16.12 18.43 -42.68
N LEU A 621 -17.19 18.18 -41.90
CA LEU A 621 -17.69 16.82 -41.68
C LEU A 621 -18.10 16.23 -43.03
N SER A 622 -17.54 15.08 -43.38
CA SER A 622 -17.83 14.38 -44.63
C SER A 622 -19.30 13.96 -44.67
N GLN A 623 -19.98 14.17 -45.79
CA GLN A 623 -21.38 13.75 -45.97
C GLN A 623 -21.54 12.22 -45.99
N ASP A 624 -20.44 11.50 -46.27
CA ASP A 624 -20.43 10.03 -46.34
C ASP A 624 -20.02 9.38 -45.00
N CYS A 625 -19.66 10.17 -43.97
CA CYS A 625 -19.27 9.59 -42.69
C CYS A 625 -20.47 8.99 -41.96
N GLN A 626 -20.20 8.09 -40.99
CA GLN A 626 -21.24 7.45 -40.20
C GLN A 626 -22.14 8.47 -39.49
N ASN A 627 -21.58 9.55 -38.93
CA ASN A 627 -22.37 10.57 -38.23
C ASN A 627 -23.33 11.33 -39.14
N ALA A 628 -22.90 11.62 -40.38
CA ALA A 628 -23.78 12.24 -41.37
C ALA A 628 -24.89 11.27 -41.80
N THR A 629 -24.55 9.99 -42.01
CA THR A 629 -25.50 8.98 -42.50
C THR A 629 -26.49 8.47 -41.44
N MET A 630 -26.10 8.43 -40.16
CA MET A 630 -26.98 8.07 -39.04
C MET A 630 -28.06 9.13 -38.74
N GLY A 631 -27.94 10.34 -39.29
CA GLY A 631 -28.97 11.37 -39.23
C GLY A 631 -29.35 11.75 -37.78
N GLU A 632 -30.63 11.62 -37.45
CA GLU A 632 -31.19 12.04 -36.15
C GLU A 632 -30.52 11.37 -34.96
N ILE A 633 -30.06 10.12 -35.07
CA ILE A 633 -29.40 9.39 -33.97
C ILE A 633 -28.10 10.08 -33.57
N ALA A 634 -27.26 10.42 -34.56
CA ALA A 634 -26.01 11.13 -34.32
C ALA A 634 -26.25 12.57 -33.86
N GLN A 635 -27.26 13.26 -34.40
CA GLN A 635 -27.62 14.61 -33.95
C GLN A 635 -28.13 14.63 -32.51
N ASN A 636 -28.87 13.60 -32.09
CA ASN A 636 -29.32 13.46 -30.71
C ASN A 636 -28.14 13.29 -29.75
N LEU A 637 -27.20 12.38 -30.06
CA LEU A 637 -25.98 12.22 -29.24
C LEU A 637 -25.17 13.53 -29.18
N LYS A 638 -25.02 14.23 -30.31
CA LYS A 638 -24.33 15.52 -30.37
C LYS A 638 -25.00 16.58 -29.46
N ALA A 639 -26.32 16.64 -29.46
CA ALA A 639 -27.08 17.56 -28.63
C ALA A 639 -26.91 17.25 -27.13
N GLU A 640 -26.99 15.97 -26.74
CA GLU A 640 -26.80 15.57 -25.35
C GLU A 640 -25.34 15.74 -24.88
N LEU A 641 -24.35 15.50 -25.75
CA LEU A 641 -22.95 15.83 -25.46
C LEU A 641 -22.78 17.33 -25.18
N LYS A 642 -23.42 18.20 -25.97
CA LYS A 642 -23.39 19.65 -25.74
C LYS A 642 -24.01 20.03 -24.39
N ASN A 643 -25.18 19.47 -24.06
CA ASN A 643 -25.87 19.69 -22.79
C ASN A 643 -25.00 19.23 -21.61
N ALA A 644 -24.50 18.00 -21.67
CA ALA A 644 -23.63 17.42 -20.66
C ALA A 644 -22.36 18.25 -20.44
N GLY A 645 -21.70 18.69 -21.52
CA GLY A 645 -20.51 19.55 -21.45
C GLY A 645 -20.76 20.86 -20.68
N ALA A 646 -21.92 21.50 -20.88
CA ALA A 646 -22.30 22.72 -20.16
C ALA A 646 -22.54 22.48 -18.67
N LEU A 647 -23.18 21.36 -18.30
CA LEU A 647 -23.41 20.98 -16.91
C LEU A 647 -22.11 20.61 -16.19
N ILE A 648 -21.22 19.87 -16.85
CA ILE A 648 -19.88 19.55 -16.34
C ILE A 648 -19.11 20.84 -16.07
N GLN A 649 -19.11 21.79 -17.01
CA GLN A 649 -18.40 23.06 -16.85
C GLN A 649 -18.91 23.90 -15.67
N THR A 650 -20.20 23.79 -15.35
CA THR A 650 -20.81 24.52 -14.23
C THR A 650 -20.87 23.72 -12.92
N GLY A 651 -20.45 22.46 -12.93
CA GLY A 651 -20.51 21.55 -11.78
C GLY A 651 -21.95 21.23 -11.34
N LYS A 652 -22.91 21.23 -12.28
CA LYS A 652 -24.36 21.11 -12.03
C LYS A 652 -24.99 19.91 -12.76
N ALA A 653 -24.27 18.81 -12.91
CA ALA A 653 -24.84 17.58 -13.47
C ALA A 653 -26.10 17.15 -12.72
N THR A 654 -27.06 16.57 -13.44
CA THR A 654 -28.28 16.00 -12.88
C THR A 654 -28.44 14.56 -13.33
N GLN A 655 -29.23 13.77 -12.60
CA GLN A 655 -29.52 12.39 -13.00
C GLN A 655 -30.21 12.34 -14.37
N GLU A 656 -31.11 13.28 -14.65
CA GLU A 656 -31.81 13.36 -15.93
C GLU A 656 -30.85 13.58 -17.10
N ALA A 657 -29.79 14.39 -16.91
CA ALA A 657 -28.79 14.61 -17.95
C ALA A 657 -27.90 13.38 -18.17
N ILE A 658 -27.58 12.63 -17.11
CA ILE A 658 -26.86 11.36 -17.20
C ILE A 658 -27.70 10.34 -17.99
N ASP A 659 -28.95 10.16 -17.60
CA ASP A 659 -29.88 9.21 -18.22
C ASP A 659 -30.13 9.56 -19.70
N ALA A 660 -30.30 10.85 -20.01
CA ALA A 660 -30.50 11.33 -21.39
C ALA A 660 -29.27 11.06 -22.27
N LEU A 661 -28.06 11.38 -21.76
CA LEU A 661 -26.82 11.11 -22.49
C LEU A 661 -26.58 9.59 -22.64
N GLN A 662 -26.90 8.78 -21.64
CA GLN A 662 -26.80 7.32 -21.70
C GLN A 662 -27.74 6.73 -22.75
N ALA A 663 -29.00 7.16 -22.75
CA ALA A 663 -29.96 6.72 -23.76
C ALA A 663 -29.52 7.10 -25.19
N ALA A 664 -29.00 8.33 -25.38
CA ALA A 664 -28.48 8.78 -26.66
C ALA A 664 -27.22 8.00 -27.09
N TYR A 665 -26.33 7.72 -26.14
CA TYR A 665 -25.13 6.92 -26.35
C TYR A 665 -25.46 5.49 -26.76
N ASP A 666 -26.37 4.82 -26.05
CA ASP A 666 -26.76 3.43 -26.33
C ASP A 666 -27.41 3.30 -27.71
N ALA A 667 -28.31 4.23 -28.06
CA ALA A 667 -28.93 4.29 -29.38
C ALA A 667 -27.89 4.50 -30.50
N TYR A 668 -26.89 5.35 -30.25
CA TYR A 668 -25.82 5.61 -31.21
C TYR A 668 -24.87 4.42 -31.38
N VAL A 669 -24.41 3.80 -30.30
CA VAL A 669 -23.53 2.61 -30.35
C VAL A 669 -24.24 1.41 -31.01
N ALA A 670 -25.56 1.30 -30.83
CA ALA A 670 -26.37 0.30 -31.51
C ALA A 670 -26.34 0.41 -33.05
N GLU A 671 -25.96 1.56 -33.61
CA GLU A 671 -25.83 1.78 -35.06
C GLU A 671 -24.37 1.93 -35.52
N LEU A 672 -23.49 2.45 -34.67
CA LEU A 672 -22.07 2.70 -34.99
C LEU A 672 -21.34 1.42 -35.46
N ALA A 673 -20.74 1.47 -36.65
CA ALA A 673 -19.75 0.50 -37.10
C ALA A 673 -18.37 0.86 -36.54
N ASP A 674 -18.05 0.36 -35.35
CA ASP A 674 -16.80 0.64 -34.63
C ASP A 674 -15.67 -0.32 -35.04
N PRO A 675 -14.61 0.14 -35.73
CA PRO A 675 -13.51 -0.70 -36.19
C PRO A 675 -12.46 -1.00 -35.11
N THR A 676 -12.63 -0.54 -33.87
CA THR A 676 -11.60 -0.65 -32.81
C THR A 676 -11.13 -2.09 -32.59
N ALA A 677 -12.06 -3.04 -32.49
CA ALA A 677 -11.71 -4.46 -32.31
C ALA A 677 -10.98 -5.04 -33.53
N LEU A 678 -11.37 -4.63 -34.74
CA LEU A 678 -10.71 -5.06 -35.98
C LEU A 678 -9.27 -4.55 -36.04
N LYS A 679 -9.04 -3.26 -35.73
CA LYS A 679 -7.70 -2.66 -35.70
C LYS A 679 -6.80 -3.33 -34.67
N ALA A 680 -7.29 -3.52 -33.44
CA ALA A 680 -6.54 -4.23 -32.40
C ALA A 680 -6.20 -5.68 -32.79
N LYS A 681 -7.12 -6.37 -33.47
CA LYS A 681 -6.88 -7.74 -33.96
C LYS A 681 -5.87 -7.76 -35.10
N LEU A 682 -5.93 -6.80 -36.03
CA LEU A 682 -4.96 -6.63 -37.09
C LEU A 682 -3.57 -6.37 -36.51
N ASP A 683 -3.42 -5.44 -35.56
CA ASP A 683 -2.13 -5.13 -34.92
C ASP A 683 -1.54 -6.37 -34.22
N SER A 684 -2.37 -7.10 -33.48
CA SER A 684 -1.98 -8.34 -32.81
C SER A 684 -1.50 -9.41 -33.81
N ILE A 685 -2.23 -9.62 -34.90
CA ILE A 685 -1.88 -10.62 -35.92
C ILE A 685 -0.66 -10.18 -36.75
N SER A 686 -0.55 -8.90 -37.07
CA SER A 686 0.62 -8.31 -37.72
C SER A 686 1.87 -8.55 -36.89
N ASN A 687 1.81 -8.35 -35.57
CA ASN A 687 2.92 -8.68 -34.68
C ASN A 687 3.26 -10.16 -34.69
N ILE A 688 2.27 -11.07 -34.64
CA ILE A 688 2.54 -12.51 -34.75
C ILE A 688 3.22 -12.85 -36.08
N CYS A 689 2.68 -12.37 -37.20
CA CYS A 689 3.23 -12.60 -38.54
C CYS A 689 4.67 -12.10 -38.63
N LYS A 690 4.91 -10.86 -38.17
CA LYS A 690 6.21 -10.20 -38.12
C LYS A 690 7.25 -11.05 -37.39
N LEU A 691 6.92 -11.52 -36.20
CA LEU A 691 7.84 -12.28 -35.35
C LEU A 691 7.96 -13.75 -35.76
N SER A 692 7.08 -14.28 -36.62
CA SER A 692 7.12 -15.69 -37.02
C SER A 692 8.34 -15.99 -37.90
N ALA A 693 9.06 -17.06 -37.56
CA ALA A 693 10.23 -17.52 -38.30
C ALA A 693 9.85 -18.41 -39.49
N THR A 694 10.65 -18.32 -40.55
CA THR A 694 10.61 -19.21 -41.71
C THR A 694 12.04 -19.65 -42.04
N ILE A 695 12.24 -20.58 -42.96
CA ILE A 695 13.58 -20.96 -43.44
C ILE A 695 14.35 -19.80 -44.08
N GLU A 696 13.66 -18.74 -44.50
CA GLU A 696 14.25 -17.50 -45.04
C GLU A 696 14.57 -16.46 -43.96
N GLY A 697 14.30 -16.77 -42.68
CA GLY A 697 14.49 -15.86 -41.55
C GLY A 697 13.20 -15.23 -41.02
N VAL A 698 13.38 -14.19 -40.21
CA VAL A 698 12.31 -13.33 -39.65
C VAL A 698 12.46 -11.96 -40.30
N ASP A 699 11.49 -11.54 -41.12
CA ASP A 699 11.51 -10.27 -41.87
C ASP A 699 12.80 -10.02 -42.68
N GLY A 700 13.40 -11.09 -43.23
CA GLY A 700 14.67 -11.01 -43.97
C GLY A 700 15.92 -10.82 -43.08
N THR A 701 15.76 -11.01 -41.76
CA THR A 701 16.85 -11.05 -40.79
C THR A 701 17.06 -12.48 -40.27
N GLY A 702 18.30 -12.80 -39.91
CA GLY A 702 18.73 -14.14 -39.52
C GLY A 702 19.97 -14.58 -40.29
N THR A 703 20.72 -15.52 -39.73
CA THR A 703 21.90 -16.12 -40.36
C THR A 703 21.52 -17.26 -41.31
N ASP A 704 22.28 -17.45 -42.39
CA ASP A 704 22.06 -18.56 -43.32
C ASP A 704 22.05 -19.90 -42.57
N GLY A 705 20.94 -20.64 -42.67
CA GLY A 705 20.76 -21.95 -42.03
C GLY A 705 20.31 -21.90 -40.56
N GLU A 706 19.98 -20.73 -40.02
CA GLU A 706 19.45 -20.54 -38.65
C GLU A 706 18.16 -21.34 -38.43
N PHE A 707 17.22 -21.24 -39.36
CA PHE A 707 15.93 -21.92 -39.30
C PHE A 707 15.87 -23.04 -40.32
N LYS A 708 15.41 -24.22 -39.89
CA LYS A 708 15.34 -25.41 -40.75
C LYS A 708 13.91 -25.89 -40.89
N GLU A 709 13.61 -26.44 -42.06
CA GLU A 709 12.30 -27.02 -42.35
C GLU A 709 11.99 -28.16 -41.37
N GLY A 710 10.78 -28.16 -40.83
CA GLY A 710 10.32 -29.17 -39.88
C GLY A 710 10.69 -28.91 -38.41
N TYR A 711 11.52 -27.90 -38.11
CA TYR A 711 11.79 -27.51 -36.73
C TYR A 711 10.53 -26.90 -36.09
N PRO A 712 10.23 -27.21 -34.82
CA PRO A 712 9.13 -26.57 -34.10
C PRO A 712 9.24 -25.04 -34.14
N GLY A 713 8.14 -24.36 -34.48
CA GLY A 713 8.10 -22.88 -34.53
C GLY A 713 8.64 -22.25 -35.82
N VAL A 714 9.14 -23.06 -36.76
CA VAL A 714 9.53 -22.60 -38.12
C VAL A 714 8.36 -22.83 -39.09
N TYR A 715 7.72 -21.75 -39.53
CA TYR A 715 6.54 -21.81 -40.39
C TYR A 715 6.93 -21.89 -41.88
N PRO A 716 6.09 -22.49 -42.74
CA PRO A 716 6.29 -22.45 -44.18
C PRO A 716 6.23 -21.02 -44.75
N VAL A 717 7.09 -20.71 -45.72
CA VAL A 717 7.19 -19.37 -46.35
C VAL A 717 5.86 -18.98 -46.98
N GLU A 718 5.22 -19.91 -47.70
CA GLU A 718 3.92 -19.70 -48.34
C GLU A 718 2.79 -19.45 -47.34
N ALA A 719 2.86 -20.06 -46.15
CA ALA A 719 1.87 -19.85 -45.10
C ALA A 719 2.00 -18.44 -44.50
N LYS A 720 3.23 -17.99 -44.22
CA LYS A 720 3.51 -16.61 -43.78
C LYS A 720 3.08 -15.59 -44.84
N ALA A 721 3.40 -15.84 -46.12
CA ALA A 721 2.97 -14.97 -47.23
C ALA A 721 1.44 -14.89 -47.37
N ALA A 722 0.72 -16.00 -47.19
CA ALA A 722 -0.75 -16.02 -47.23
C ALA A 722 -1.38 -15.23 -46.06
N LEU A 723 -0.80 -15.33 -44.86
CA LEU A 723 -1.21 -14.51 -43.71
C LEU A 723 -0.95 -13.02 -43.98
N GLN A 724 0.25 -12.69 -44.48
CA GLN A 724 0.63 -11.31 -44.83
C GLN A 724 -0.31 -10.71 -45.89
N ALA A 725 -0.67 -11.46 -46.94
CA ALA A 725 -1.61 -10.99 -47.95
C ALA A 725 -2.99 -10.65 -47.36
N THR A 726 -3.45 -11.42 -46.36
CA THR A 726 -4.70 -11.11 -45.65
C THR A 726 -4.56 -9.87 -44.77
N ILE A 727 -3.45 -9.73 -44.06
CA ILE A 727 -3.12 -8.53 -43.28
C ILE A 727 -3.16 -7.29 -44.19
N ASP A 728 -2.48 -7.33 -45.34
CA ASP A 728 -2.39 -6.21 -46.27
C ASP A 728 -3.75 -5.82 -46.87
N GLU A 729 -4.60 -6.81 -47.15
CA GLU A 729 -5.97 -6.59 -47.63
C GLU A 729 -6.81 -5.86 -46.58
N VAL A 730 -6.81 -6.35 -45.33
CA VAL A 730 -7.59 -5.74 -44.23
C VAL A 730 -7.03 -4.37 -43.85
N GLN A 731 -5.71 -4.21 -43.85
CA GLN A 731 -5.04 -2.92 -43.64
C GLN A 731 -5.44 -1.90 -44.72
N SER A 732 -5.57 -2.34 -45.98
CA SER A 732 -6.03 -1.50 -47.09
C SER A 732 -7.50 -1.09 -46.90
N TYR A 733 -8.36 -2.02 -46.50
CA TYR A 733 -9.75 -1.73 -46.14
C TYR A 733 -9.84 -0.68 -45.02
N ILE A 734 -9.07 -0.84 -43.94
CA ILE A 734 -9.03 0.13 -42.84
C ILE A 734 -8.57 1.50 -43.32
N LYS A 735 -7.48 1.57 -44.09
CA LYS A 735 -6.92 2.84 -44.58
C LYS A 735 -7.92 3.64 -45.42
N VAL A 736 -8.67 2.96 -46.29
CA VAL A 736 -9.71 3.59 -47.12
C VAL A 736 -10.85 4.12 -46.26
N ASN A 737 -11.34 3.30 -45.31
CA ASN A 737 -12.49 3.66 -44.48
C ASN A 737 -12.16 4.66 -43.37
N ASP A 738 -10.93 4.73 -42.88
CA ASP A 738 -10.48 5.78 -41.97
C ASP A 738 -10.50 7.15 -42.64
N ALA A 739 -10.15 7.22 -43.92
CA ALA A 739 -10.23 8.46 -44.69
C ALA A 739 -11.68 8.83 -45.05
N ALA A 740 -12.50 7.85 -45.45
CA ALA A 740 -13.85 8.11 -45.93
C ALA A 740 -14.91 8.18 -44.82
N GLY A 741 -14.70 7.50 -43.69
CA GLY A 741 -15.67 7.34 -42.61
C GLY A 741 -16.80 6.36 -42.93
N THR A 742 -16.59 5.43 -43.85
CA THR A 742 -17.66 4.61 -44.48
C THR A 742 -17.74 3.16 -43.98
N TYR A 743 -17.28 2.89 -42.76
CA TYR A 743 -17.33 1.55 -42.18
C TYR A 743 -18.76 0.99 -42.10
N THR A 744 -18.92 -0.31 -42.32
CA THR A 744 -20.17 -1.04 -42.03
C THR A 744 -19.93 -2.18 -41.04
N LYS A 745 -20.94 -2.49 -40.20
CA LYS A 745 -20.84 -3.60 -39.24
C LYS A 745 -20.55 -4.93 -39.93
N LYS A 746 -21.23 -5.18 -41.05
CA LYS A 746 -21.06 -6.39 -41.87
C LYS A 746 -19.62 -6.55 -42.34
N ASP A 747 -19.02 -5.49 -42.88
CA ASP A 747 -17.66 -5.55 -43.42
C ASP A 747 -16.62 -5.65 -42.30
N ILE A 748 -16.84 -5.01 -41.16
CA ILE A 748 -15.99 -5.18 -39.98
C ILE A 748 -15.99 -6.65 -39.54
N THR A 749 -17.17 -7.27 -39.37
CA THR A 749 -17.27 -8.68 -38.98
C THR A 749 -16.62 -9.60 -40.01
N ALA A 750 -16.88 -9.37 -41.31
CA ALA A 750 -16.28 -10.18 -42.37
C ALA A 750 -14.74 -10.11 -42.37
N ASN A 751 -14.15 -8.92 -42.16
CA ASN A 751 -12.70 -8.76 -42.07
C ASN A 751 -12.12 -9.35 -40.77
N LEU A 752 -12.86 -9.29 -39.66
CA LEU A 752 -12.47 -9.94 -38.40
C LEU A 752 -12.41 -11.46 -38.56
N ASP A 753 -13.46 -12.06 -39.11
CA ASP A 753 -13.53 -13.51 -39.39
C ASP A 753 -12.44 -13.94 -40.36
N LYS A 754 -12.15 -13.09 -41.36
CA LYS A 754 -11.07 -13.32 -42.32
C LYS A 754 -9.70 -13.35 -41.64
N LEU A 755 -9.41 -12.39 -40.76
CA LEU A 755 -8.18 -12.37 -39.98
C LEU A 755 -8.05 -13.59 -39.04
N VAL A 756 -9.12 -13.92 -38.32
CA VAL A 756 -9.13 -15.08 -37.39
C VAL A 756 -8.89 -16.37 -38.17
N LYS A 757 -9.61 -16.59 -39.26
CA LYS A 757 -9.45 -17.77 -40.11
C LYS A 757 -8.05 -17.85 -40.73
N ALA A 758 -7.49 -16.73 -41.17
CA ALA A 758 -6.13 -16.68 -41.71
C ALA A 758 -5.09 -17.03 -40.63
N LEU A 759 -5.23 -16.51 -39.40
CA LEU A 759 -4.37 -16.85 -38.27
C LEU A 759 -4.48 -18.32 -37.89
N ASP A 760 -5.68 -18.88 -37.81
CA ASP A 760 -5.91 -20.29 -37.46
C ASP A 760 -5.31 -21.21 -38.53
N THR A 761 -5.50 -20.86 -39.80
CA THR A 761 -4.90 -21.58 -40.93
C THR A 761 -3.38 -21.52 -40.86
N PHE A 762 -2.81 -20.33 -40.62
CA PHE A 762 -1.37 -20.13 -40.45
C PHE A 762 -0.81 -20.97 -39.30
N LYS A 763 -1.42 -20.90 -38.11
CA LYS A 763 -0.98 -21.67 -36.93
C LYS A 763 -1.11 -23.18 -37.14
N ALA A 764 -2.09 -23.64 -37.91
CA ALA A 764 -2.24 -25.05 -38.25
C ALA A 764 -1.11 -25.59 -39.15
N THR A 765 -0.37 -24.72 -39.85
CA THR A 765 0.81 -25.10 -40.65
C THR A 765 2.11 -25.23 -39.84
N ALA A 766 2.12 -24.76 -38.59
CA ALA A 766 3.29 -24.89 -37.73
C ALA A 766 3.71 -26.37 -37.62
N PRO A 767 5.00 -26.70 -37.83
CA PRO A 767 5.50 -28.03 -37.51
C PRO A 767 5.17 -28.38 -36.06
N LYS A 768 4.41 -29.46 -35.88
CA LYS A 768 4.07 -29.95 -34.55
C LYS A 768 5.21 -30.78 -34.01
N PHE A 769 5.40 -30.75 -32.69
CA PHE A 769 6.27 -31.71 -32.02
C PHE A 769 5.84 -33.14 -32.38
N THR A 770 6.80 -33.98 -32.74
CA THR A 770 6.56 -35.42 -32.88
C THR A 770 6.49 -35.99 -31.48
N LEU A 771 5.26 -36.13 -31.00
CA LEU A 771 4.98 -36.59 -29.65
C LEU A 771 5.31 -38.08 -29.56
N ALA A 772 6.06 -38.45 -28.53
CA ALA A 772 6.20 -39.86 -28.18
C ALA A 772 4.87 -40.33 -27.58
N ASP A 773 4.33 -41.42 -28.10
CA ASP A 773 3.32 -42.19 -27.39
C ASP A 773 3.97 -43.01 -26.27
N ALA A 774 3.15 -43.60 -25.39
CA ALA A 774 3.64 -44.44 -24.31
C ALA A 774 4.38 -45.70 -24.80
N SER A 775 4.35 -46.00 -26.11
CA SER A 775 4.95 -47.17 -26.76
C SER A 775 6.29 -46.91 -27.49
N SER A 776 6.92 -45.76 -27.25
CA SER A 776 8.35 -45.47 -27.50
C SER A 776 8.81 -44.92 -28.87
N GLU A 777 7.92 -44.61 -29.81
CA GLU A 777 8.31 -43.97 -31.08
C GLU A 777 8.09 -42.44 -31.02
N GLY A 778 9.18 -41.67 -30.85
CA GLY A 778 9.15 -40.20 -30.89
C GLY A 778 10.53 -39.59 -31.20
N LEU A 779 10.56 -38.33 -31.65
CA LEU A 779 11.81 -37.61 -31.92
C LEU A 779 12.46 -37.12 -30.62
N TRP A 780 13.79 -36.99 -30.67
CA TRP A 780 14.60 -36.43 -29.59
C TRP A 780 15.11 -35.05 -30.02
N TYR A 781 14.83 -34.05 -29.20
CA TYR A 781 15.12 -32.65 -29.40
C TYR A 781 16.26 -32.17 -28.49
N TYR A 782 16.98 -31.16 -28.93
CA TYR A 782 17.76 -30.31 -28.05
C TYR A 782 16.89 -29.16 -27.57
N ILE A 783 16.99 -28.83 -26.29
CA ILE A 783 16.42 -27.61 -25.73
C ILE A 783 17.59 -26.71 -25.38
N SER A 784 17.62 -25.49 -25.89
CA SER A 784 18.71 -24.54 -25.65
C SER A 784 18.17 -23.17 -25.25
N TYR A 785 19.00 -22.38 -24.58
CA TYR A 785 18.71 -20.95 -24.45
C TYR A 785 18.55 -20.34 -25.85
N SER A 786 17.56 -19.47 -26.01
CA SER A 786 17.26 -18.95 -27.34
C SER A 786 18.41 -18.13 -27.93
N ALA A 787 18.96 -18.61 -29.04
CA ALA A 787 19.90 -17.91 -29.90
C ALA A 787 19.16 -17.22 -31.07
N HIS A 788 18.06 -17.81 -31.55
CA HIS A 788 17.31 -17.30 -32.71
C HIS A 788 16.92 -15.83 -32.59
N TYR A 789 16.40 -15.42 -31.42
CA TYR A 789 16.03 -14.04 -31.14
C TYR A 789 17.22 -13.06 -31.30
N PHE A 790 18.37 -13.38 -30.73
CA PHE A 790 19.56 -12.53 -30.77
C PHE A 790 20.18 -12.49 -32.17
N ASN A 791 20.19 -13.63 -32.87
CA ASN A 791 20.70 -13.73 -34.23
C ASN A 791 19.87 -12.89 -35.21
N CYS A 792 18.54 -12.82 -35.03
CA CYS A 792 17.68 -12.00 -35.87
C CYS A 792 17.72 -10.50 -35.50
N THR A 793 17.79 -10.17 -34.21
CA THR A 793 17.70 -8.77 -33.75
C THR A 793 19.04 -8.04 -33.67
N GLY A 794 20.17 -8.77 -33.64
CA GLY A 794 21.49 -8.20 -33.37
C GLY A 794 21.68 -7.74 -31.93
N ASN A 795 20.67 -7.94 -31.07
CA ASN A 795 20.79 -7.69 -29.64
C ASN A 795 21.85 -8.61 -29.04
N THR A 796 22.51 -8.15 -27.98
CA THR A 796 23.46 -8.99 -27.24
C THR A 796 22.74 -9.62 -26.05
N PRO A 797 22.91 -10.94 -25.80
CA PRO A 797 22.48 -11.55 -24.54
C PRO A 797 23.12 -10.81 -23.35
N ASP A 798 22.44 -10.83 -22.21
CA ASP A 798 23.01 -10.29 -20.97
C ASP A 798 24.37 -10.93 -20.69
N ALA A 799 25.41 -10.08 -20.59
CA ALA A 799 26.81 -10.46 -20.57
C ALA A 799 27.54 -9.94 -19.31
N SER A 800 26.84 -9.75 -18.20
CA SER A 800 27.46 -9.26 -16.96
C SER A 800 28.53 -10.24 -16.40
N GLY A 801 29.82 -10.02 -16.67
CA GLY A 801 30.97 -10.73 -16.07
C GLY A 801 32.21 -10.86 -16.99
N GLU A 802 33.40 -11.14 -16.43
CA GLU A 802 34.66 -11.39 -17.17
C GLU A 802 35.13 -12.86 -17.06
N GLY A 803 35.66 -13.44 -18.16
CA GLY A 803 36.30 -14.77 -18.22
C GLY A 803 35.35 -15.97 -18.40
N ASP A 804 35.82 -17.20 -18.11
CA ASP A 804 35.02 -18.45 -18.07
C ASP A 804 33.86 -18.40 -17.04
N ALA A 805 33.84 -17.37 -16.19
CA ALA A 805 32.79 -17.05 -15.22
C ALA A 805 31.70 -16.10 -15.78
N GLN A 806 31.64 -15.93 -17.10
CA GLN A 806 30.58 -15.20 -17.76
C GLN A 806 29.20 -15.79 -17.40
N GLN A 807 28.35 -14.94 -16.81
CA GLN A 807 26.91 -15.18 -16.57
C GLN A 807 26.12 -15.22 -17.89
N ILE A 808 26.68 -15.83 -18.93
CA ILE A 808 26.07 -15.87 -20.26
C ILE A 808 25.03 -16.98 -20.28
N ARG A 809 23.78 -16.61 -20.56
CA ARG A 809 22.77 -17.58 -20.96
C ARG A 809 23.08 -17.99 -22.40
N LYS A 810 23.62 -19.20 -22.59
CA LYS A 810 23.91 -19.77 -23.91
C LYS A 810 24.03 -21.29 -23.80
N GLY A 811 23.72 -21.99 -24.88
CA GLY A 811 24.01 -23.42 -25.00
C GLY A 811 22.82 -24.32 -24.70
N LYS A 812 23.08 -25.64 -24.67
CA LYS A 812 22.07 -26.69 -24.60
C LYS A 812 21.80 -27.11 -23.16
N LEU A 813 20.56 -27.48 -22.86
CA LEU A 813 20.20 -28.11 -21.60
C LEU A 813 20.71 -29.55 -21.57
N TYR A 814 21.39 -29.92 -20.49
CA TYR A 814 21.89 -31.26 -20.27
C TYR A 814 21.78 -31.68 -18.80
N VAL A 815 21.77 -32.99 -18.58
CA VAL A 815 21.80 -33.59 -17.24
C VAL A 815 23.24 -33.83 -16.83
N ASN A 816 23.67 -33.24 -15.70
CA ASN A 816 25.01 -33.46 -15.17
C ASN A 816 25.02 -34.64 -14.19
N ALA A 817 25.36 -35.83 -14.68
CA ALA A 817 25.36 -37.05 -13.87
C ALA A 817 26.57 -37.19 -12.92
N ASP A 818 27.68 -36.50 -13.21
CA ASP A 818 28.96 -36.66 -12.49
C ASP A 818 29.02 -35.94 -11.13
N VAL A 819 28.05 -35.07 -10.84
CA VAL A 819 27.98 -34.29 -9.58
C VAL A 819 27.11 -34.94 -8.49
N THR A 820 26.44 -36.07 -8.77
CA THR A 820 25.42 -36.59 -7.84
C THR A 820 25.47 -38.11 -7.72
N SER A 821 25.56 -38.62 -6.48
CA SER A 821 25.45 -40.05 -6.18
C SER A 821 24.01 -40.60 -6.24
N ASP A 822 23.02 -39.72 -6.41
CA ASP A 822 21.60 -40.03 -6.45
C ASP A 822 20.92 -39.26 -7.59
N LEU A 823 20.83 -39.91 -8.75
CA LEU A 823 20.22 -39.37 -9.96
C LEU A 823 18.71 -39.10 -9.80
N LEU A 824 18.05 -39.74 -8.83
CA LEU A 824 16.61 -39.57 -8.58
C LEU A 824 16.34 -38.30 -7.78
N ASN A 825 17.17 -38.01 -6.78
CA ASN A 825 16.93 -36.89 -5.86
C ASN A 825 17.72 -35.62 -6.21
N ASN A 826 18.95 -35.73 -6.71
CA ASN A 826 19.89 -34.60 -6.76
C ASN A 826 20.32 -34.18 -8.18
N ALA A 827 19.93 -34.89 -9.24
CA ALA A 827 20.33 -34.54 -10.61
C ALA A 827 19.85 -33.14 -11.01
N GLU A 828 20.79 -32.24 -11.22
CA GLU A 828 20.57 -30.88 -11.72
C GLU A 828 20.52 -30.87 -13.25
N VAL A 829 19.71 -29.96 -13.80
CA VAL A 829 19.70 -29.67 -15.24
C VAL A 829 20.49 -28.38 -15.45
N ASN A 830 21.59 -28.50 -16.19
CA ASN A 830 22.53 -27.42 -16.45
C ASN A 830 22.42 -26.98 -17.90
N VAL A 831 22.99 -25.82 -18.20
CA VAL A 831 23.20 -25.34 -19.58
C VAL A 831 24.69 -25.32 -19.90
N THR A 832 25.07 -25.66 -21.14
CA THR A 832 26.49 -25.80 -21.52
C THR A 832 27.27 -24.47 -21.50
N GLY A 833 26.61 -23.32 -21.57
CA GLY A 833 27.26 -22.02 -21.64
C GLY A 833 28.06 -21.87 -22.93
N ASN A 834 29.31 -21.42 -22.81
CA ASN A 834 30.26 -21.30 -23.92
C ASN A 834 30.98 -22.61 -24.27
N LYS A 835 30.80 -23.67 -23.47
CA LYS A 835 31.44 -24.97 -23.71
C LYS A 835 30.54 -25.87 -24.55
N THR A 836 31.15 -26.79 -25.27
CA THR A 836 30.49 -27.91 -25.94
C THR A 836 30.23 -29.05 -24.96
N LEU A 837 29.33 -29.98 -25.31
CA LEU A 837 29.10 -31.20 -24.50
C LEU A 837 30.38 -32.04 -24.37
N GLU A 838 31.20 -32.11 -25.43
CA GLU A 838 32.46 -32.84 -25.44
C GLU A 838 33.49 -32.23 -24.48
N GLU A 839 33.65 -30.91 -24.46
CA GLU A 839 34.52 -30.20 -23.51
C GLU A 839 34.08 -30.35 -22.05
N LEU A 840 32.78 -30.61 -21.83
CA LEU A 840 32.22 -30.92 -20.52
C LEU A 840 32.30 -32.41 -20.17
N GLY A 841 32.72 -33.28 -21.10
CA GLY A 841 32.72 -34.74 -20.90
C GLY A 841 31.33 -35.38 -20.84
N VAL A 842 30.30 -34.66 -21.30
CA VAL A 842 28.88 -35.06 -21.19
C VAL A 842 28.48 -35.88 -22.42
N ASN A 843 27.88 -37.05 -22.19
CA ASN A 843 27.28 -37.86 -23.25
C ASN A 843 26.14 -37.10 -23.96
N ASP A 844 26.11 -37.11 -25.28
CA ASP A 844 25.09 -36.44 -26.11
C ASP A 844 23.64 -36.82 -25.75
N ASP A 845 23.39 -38.08 -25.36
CA ASP A 845 22.06 -38.51 -24.91
C ASP A 845 21.61 -37.85 -23.59
N MET A 846 22.52 -37.28 -22.79
CA MET A 846 22.18 -36.49 -21.60
C MET A 846 21.63 -35.10 -21.95
N ALA A 847 21.80 -34.63 -23.19
CA ALA A 847 21.30 -33.34 -23.68
C ALA A 847 20.07 -33.48 -24.60
N LYS A 848 19.56 -34.71 -24.78
CA LYS A 848 18.42 -35.02 -25.64
C LYS A 848 17.15 -35.21 -24.83
N TRP A 849 16.09 -34.56 -25.29
CA TRP A 849 14.79 -34.49 -24.62
C TRP A 849 13.67 -34.91 -25.56
N ARG A 850 12.62 -35.55 -25.05
CA ARG A 850 11.40 -35.79 -25.82
C ARG A 850 10.18 -35.27 -25.10
N PHE A 851 9.18 -34.88 -25.88
CA PHE A 851 7.90 -34.41 -25.37
C PHE A 851 6.88 -35.56 -25.43
N VAL A 852 6.34 -35.93 -24.27
CA VAL A 852 5.35 -36.98 -24.10
C VAL A 852 3.99 -36.33 -23.88
N ASN A 853 3.00 -36.67 -24.69
CA ASN A 853 1.66 -36.09 -24.59
C ASN A 853 0.95 -36.58 -23.32
N LEU A 854 0.42 -35.65 -22.52
CA LEU A 854 -0.39 -35.97 -21.33
C LEU A 854 -1.90 -35.71 -21.53
N GLY A 855 -2.32 -35.18 -22.69
CA GLY A 855 -3.70 -34.77 -23.00
C GLY A 855 -3.89 -33.25 -23.04
N ASP A 856 -4.96 -32.78 -23.71
CA ASP A 856 -5.48 -31.40 -23.77
C ASP A 856 -4.45 -30.27 -23.60
N THR A 857 -3.35 -30.30 -24.37
CA THR A 857 -2.25 -29.30 -24.46
C THR A 857 -1.08 -29.41 -23.48
N ALA A 858 -1.05 -30.43 -22.61
CA ALA A 858 0.04 -30.66 -21.65
C ALA A 858 1.08 -31.68 -22.13
N TYR A 859 2.35 -31.40 -21.86
CA TYR A 859 3.50 -32.26 -22.18
C TYR A 859 4.30 -32.62 -20.93
N ALA A 860 4.76 -33.86 -20.82
CA ALA A 860 5.90 -34.20 -19.98
C ALA A 860 7.19 -34.11 -20.82
N ILE A 861 8.29 -33.70 -20.20
CA ILE A 861 9.60 -33.60 -20.87
C ILE A 861 10.50 -34.67 -20.28
N GLN A 862 10.98 -35.61 -21.09
CA GLN A 862 11.79 -36.74 -20.64
C GLN A 862 13.21 -36.69 -21.21
N ASN A 863 14.20 -37.00 -20.40
CA ASN A 863 15.60 -37.10 -20.82
C ASN A 863 15.93 -38.49 -21.40
N LYS A 864 16.75 -38.53 -22.47
CA LYS A 864 17.07 -39.77 -23.19
C LYS A 864 17.95 -40.73 -22.41
N ALA A 865 19.05 -40.23 -21.84
CA ALA A 865 20.03 -41.08 -21.17
C ALA A 865 19.51 -41.65 -19.84
N THR A 866 18.74 -40.87 -19.08
CA THR A 866 18.26 -41.28 -17.74
C THR A 866 16.88 -41.92 -17.76
N GLY A 867 16.04 -41.62 -18.77
CA GLY A 867 14.63 -42.01 -18.79
C GLY A 867 13.76 -41.30 -17.75
N LEU A 868 14.29 -40.32 -17.01
CA LEU A 868 13.55 -39.52 -16.03
C LEU A 868 12.93 -38.28 -16.67
N TYR A 869 11.92 -37.72 -16.00
CA TYR A 869 11.17 -36.55 -16.45
C TYR A 869 11.65 -35.28 -15.74
N LEU A 870 11.52 -34.14 -16.41
CA LEU A 870 11.72 -32.84 -15.80
C LEU A 870 10.59 -32.54 -14.81
N GLY A 871 10.94 -32.13 -13.59
CA GLY A 871 9.98 -31.86 -12.51
C GLY A 871 10.43 -30.76 -11.54
N GLU A 872 9.55 -30.44 -10.59
CA GLU A 872 9.79 -29.46 -9.51
C GLU A 872 10.60 -30.11 -8.37
N LYS A 873 11.66 -29.42 -7.91
CA LYS A 873 12.42 -29.77 -6.71
C LYS A 873 12.19 -28.73 -5.62
N THR A 874 12.45 -29.10 -4.37
CA THR A 874 12.39 -28.17 -3.22
C THR A 874 13.26 -26.93 -3.46
N GLY A 875 12.72 -25.74 -3.17
CA GLY A 875 13.44 -24.47 -3.30
C GLY A 875 13.34 -23.76 -4.66
N GLY A 876 12.47 -24.21 -5.58
CA GLY A 876 12.21 -23.53 -6.86
C GLY A 876 13.15 -23.93 -8.01
N ASN A 877 13.94 -24.98 -7.83
CA ASN A 877 14.84 -25.52 -8.86
C ASN A 877 14.12 -26.54 -9.76
N ALA A 878 14.52 -26.62 -11.04
CA ALA A 878 14.10 -27.68 -11.94
C ALA A 878 15.12 -28.83 -11.92
N GLY A 879 14.63 -30.07 -11.92
CA GLY A 879 15.49 -31.26 -11.86
C GLY A 879 14.79 -32.51 -12.39
N LEU A 880 15.47 -33.65 -12.34
CA LEU A 880 14.89 -34.92 -12.80
C LEU A 880 14.03 -35.61 -11.73
N SER A 881 12.97 -36.27 -12.17
CA SER A 881 11.98 -36.95 -11.34
C SER A 881 11.39 -38.17 -12.05
N MET A 882 10.97 -39.18 -11.28
CA MET A 882 10.16 -40.29 -11.81
C MET A 882 8.73 -39.86 -12.15
N THR A 883 8.20 -38.86 -11.43
CA THR A 883 6.87 -38.31 -11.68
C THR A 883 7.00 -37.07 -12.56
N PRO A 884 6.40 -37.03 -13.76
CA PRO A 884 6.51 -35.88 -14.64
C PRO A 884 5.77 -34.66 -14.08
N ALA A 885 6.33 -33.47 -14.30
CA ALA A 885 5.53 -32.25 -14.30
C ALA A 885 4.86 -32.06 -15.66
N ALA A 886 3.73 -31.35 -15.67
CA ALA A 886 3.03 -30.98 -16.90
C ALA A 886 3.51 -29.61 -17.37
N TYR A 887 3.80 -29.49 -18.66
CA TYR A 887 4.25 -28.26 -19.29
C TYR A 887 3.36 -27.86 -20.46
N ARG A 888 3.14 -26.57 -20.63
CA ARG A 888 2.62 -25.97 -21.86
C ARG A 888 3.77 -25.29 -22.60
N LEU A 889 3.78 -25.44 -23.93
CA LEU A 889 4.72 -24.76 -24.79
C LEU A 889 4.01 -23.59 -25.47
N SER A 890 4.53 -22.38 -25.27
CA SER A 890 3.99 -21.16 -25.86
C SER A 890 5.03 -20.56 -26.81
N ASP A 891 4.76 -20.60 -28.11
CA ASP A 891 5.55 -19.91 -29.15
C ASP A 891 5.38 -18.39 -28.98
N ILE A 892 6.50 -17.68 -28.83
CA ILE A 892 6.56 -16.23 -28.60
C ILE A 892 7.22 -15.47 -29.77
N GLY A 893 7.45 -16.14 -30.90
CA GLY A 893 8.13 -15.60 -32.08
C GLY A 893 9.58 -16.09 -32.20
N TYR A 894 10.20 -15.87 -33.37
CA TYR A 894 11.57 -16.29 -33.71
C TYR A 894 11.84 -17.79 -33.57
N ALA A 895 10.81 -18.65 -33.68
CA ALA A 895 10.87 -20.07 -33.31
C ALA A 895 11.33 -20.31 -31.86
N THR A 896 11.03 -19.37 -30.97
CA THR A 896 11.36 -19.40 -29.55
C THR A 896 10.13 -19.70 -28.69
N PHE A 897 10.33 -20.48 -27.63
CA PHE A 897 9.27 -21.00 -26.79
C PHE A 897 9.46 -20.61 -25.31
N LEU A 898 8.34 -20.30 -24.65
CA LEU A 898 8.22 -20.43 -23.19
C LEU A 898 7.79 -21.85 -22.85
N ILE A 899 8.44 -22.44 -21.84
CA ILE A 899 8.09 -23.75 -21.30
C ILE A 899 7.47 -23.54 -19.92
N GLU A 900 6.15 -23.55 -19.84
CA GLU A 900 5.38 -23.15 -18.67
C GLU A 900 4.92 -24.37 -17.87
N GLY A 901 5.35 -24.50 -16.62
CA GLY A 901 4.95 -25.62 -15.76
C GLY A 901 3.58 -25.42 -15.13
N TYR A 902 2.82 -26.50 -14.95
CA TYR A 902 1.58 -26.53 -14.18
C TYR A 902 1.52 -27.81 -13.34
N ARG A 903 0.95 -27.69 -12.14
CA ARG A 903 0.65 -28.86 -11.31
C ARG A 903 -0.57 -29.60 -11.88
N LEU A 904 -0.68 -30.89 -11.57
CA LEU A 904 -1.80 -31.73 -12.03
C LEU A 904 -3.19 -31.25 -11.55
N ASN A 905 -3.24 -30.38 -10.53
CA ASN A 905 -4.47 -29.71 -10.09
C ASN A 905 -4.78 -28.41 -10.87
N GLY A 906 -4.02 -28.11 -11.92
CA GLY A 906 -4.16 -26.91 -12.75
C GLY A 906 -3.47 -25.65 -12.21
N ALA A 907 -2.82 -25.71 -11.04
CA ALA A 907 -2.11 -24.55 -10.49
C ALA A 907 -0.88 -24.21 -11.34
N ALA A 908 -0.76 -22.96 -11.76
CA ALA A 908 0.40 -22.47 -12.51
C ALA A 908 1.67 -22.50 -11.67
N ILE A 909 2.75 -22.95 -12.30
CA ILE A 909 4.13 -22.80 -11.83
C ILE A 909 4.77 -21.74 -12.73
N ASN A 910 5.78 -21.04 -12.21
CA ASN A 910 6.61 -20.16 -13.03
C ASN A 910 7.20 -20.93 -14.24
N PRO A 911 7.52 -20.26 -15.35
CA PRO A 911 8.14 -20.92 -16.49
C PRO A 911 9.56 -21.40 -16.14
N LEU A 912 10.05 -22.36 -16.93
CA LEU A 912 11.46 -22.72 -16.89
C LEU A 912 12.31 -21.50 -17.18
N HIS A 913 13.45 -21.39 -16.51
CA HIS A 913 14.33 -20.24 -16.57
C HIS A 913 15.78 -20.68 -16.41
N ILE A 914 16.67 -20.16 -17.24
CA ILE A 914 18.11 -20.33 -17.11
C ILE A 914 18.64 -19.24 -16.19
N GLN A 915 19.03 -19.64 -14.98
CA GLN A 915 19.71 -18.77 -14.04
C GLN A 915 21.18 -18.64 -14.44
N THR A 916 21.63 -17.38 -14.57
CA THR A 916 23.01 -17.09 -14.96
C THR A 916 24.03 -17.54 -13.91
N SER A 917 23.70 -17.36 -12.63
CA SER A 917 24.47 -17.90 -11.51
C SER A 917 24.35 -19.43 -11.48
N GLY A 918 25.46 -20.12 -11.71
CA GLY A 918 25.54 -21.58 -11.69
C GLY A 918 25.09 -22.29 -12.96
N GLN A 919 24.58 -21.57 -13.97
CA GLN A 919 24.15 -22.13 -15.27
C GLN A 919 23.14 -23.27 -15.10
N LYS A 920 22.13 -23.05 -14.25
CA LYS A 920 21.13 -24.06 -13.86
C LYS A 920 19.74 -23.68 -14.33
N LEU A 921 18.92 -24.71 -14.55
CA LEU A 921 17.51 -24.56 -14.84
C LEU A 921 16.71 -24.42 -13.53
N VAL A 922 15.92 -23.37 -13.45
CA VAL A 922 15.05 -23.04 -12.30
C VAL A 922 13.66 -22.65 -12.78
N TYR A 923 12.75 -22.39 -11.85
CA TYR A 923 11.45 -21.78 -12.14
C TYR A 923 11.47 -20.31 -11.73
N TRP A 924 11.20 -19.39 -12.67
CA TRP A 924 11.26 -17.95 -12.39
C TRP A 924 10.24 -17.18 -13.22
N ASP A 925 9.58 -16.18 -12.63
CA ASP A 925 8.55 -15.38 -13.31
C ASP A 925 9.16 -14.33 -14.25
N ASN A 926 9.76 -14.79 -15.34
CA ASN A 926 10.22 -13.96 -16.45
C ASN A 926 9.60 -14.50 -17.74
N ARG A 927 8.99 -13.62 -18.54
CA ARG A 927 8.30 -13.96 -19.80
C ARG A 927 8.74 -13.06 -20.95
N ASP A 928 9.76 -12.25 -20.72
CA ASP A 928 10.23 -11.27 -21.69
C ASP A 928 11.00 -11.99 -22.79
N LEU A 929 10.74 -11.59 -24.03
CA LEU A 929 11.48 -12.08 -25.19
C LEU A 929 12.96 -11.70 -25.07
N GLY A 930 13.86 -12.67 -25.21
CA GLY A 930 15.28 -12.52 -24.90
C GLY A 930 15.64 -12.62 -23.41
N GLY A 931 14.66 -12.88 -22.54
CA GLY A 931 14.86 -13.21 -21.14
C GLY A 931 15.31 -14.66 -20.93
N GLY A 932 15.71 -14.99 -19.70
CA GLY A 932 16.21 -16.33 -19.34
C GLY A 932 15.23 -17.49 -19.50
N SER A 933 13.96 -17.21 -19.78
CA SER A 933 12.90 -18.21 -19.95
C SER A 933 12.59 -18.54 -21.42
N CYS A 934 13.37 -17.98 -22.35
CA CYS A 934 13.23 -18.21 -23.79
C CYS A 934 14.08 -19.40 -24.23
N PHE A 935 13.45 -20.39 -24.87
CA PHE A 935 14.12 -21.61 -25.35
C PHE A 935 13.93 -21.84 -26.84
N ASP A 936 14.99 -22.27 -27.51
CA ASP A 936 14.90 -22.87 -28.85
C ASP A 936 14.78 -24.39 -28.69
N ILE A 937 14.00 -25.01 -29.58
CA ILE A 937 13.78 -26.47 -29.58
C ILE A 937 14.08 -26.99 -30.98
N GLU A 938 15.14 -27.80 -31.10
CA GLU A 938 15.71 -28.26 -32.37
C GLU A 938 15.80 -29.78 -32.49
#